data_AF-A0A946KAG6-F1
#
_entry.id   AF-A0A946KAG6-F1
#
_cell.length_a   1.000
_cell.length_b   1.000
_cell.length_c   1.000
_cell.angle_alpha   90.00
_cell.angle_beta   90.00
_cell.angle_gamma   90.00
#
_symmetry.space_group_name_H-M   'P 1'
#
loop_
_entity.id
_entity.type
_entity.pdbx_description
1 polymer ?
#
loop_
_entity_poly.entity_id
_entity_poly.type
_entity_poly.pdbx_seq_one_letter_code
_entity_poly.pdbx_strand_id
1 'polypeptide(L)'
;MNRIVFIICFSALWLCSLVQAATTEVRFPEKHQTFFTTHCFECHDTETQEGGVDLETLSFTIATIEQAERWQKVLNVLNSGEMPPEDSEQPDGNEKADFLDELAQTMVSARRSLADSGGRITMRRLNRREYQNTIEQLLGLQVDVSSLPADGGAGSFDTVGASQFISSDQIEQYLKLGRSAIDEAFERRAATGQVVKTFRLEPEDTVNAKSRKIMAKQEKTQKRYLLWKAEVDKVAFLSENEEALAQIREKFKIDDLRNNLRLYQNTGLLKRAPDATKFGFVDGNDASFSFRVYDRSYAYMKHYLELPNSDQGTYLKTTWGIQRIDLTPDPKDVPPGTYKLRIRSGTVKGSDSSRHFIEVGHPHRIDGQPAGFSGKPLASYQVTGTEDNPEIIETTVVIGSNTPRELGIRERQPEDNKRFLRNEFSIDKQKNGYGTPPAIWVDWIELEGPIAGSAVVEPAITRVEPENTVNGKNLEIITRLEDTYKEKWLPWKKGVDKASEALENQEIVAALREQNPNYDSDPVLKYKKAGLLKGAPDPRDYGGSDPINAVAALYSPYRRYHSYMKHYAELPHNDRGAYLQLSRGIQRFDIHPDPKDVPSGNYKLRIRLGAVEGSDPSRHFVEIGHPKNLNGTSPGFTKLLSTQPISGTIENPEIIEVNIEFGESTPRVVGIQERQPKSEKLVREDFDRHKQKNGYGTPPAIWVDWMELEGPITEAAATESKIVRVEPEKSINPANEKEIVQIEDAYARFTRWQKGVDKAAATHENQARMAKFRETEPKSAHPIWSYGFADRLEGTPNPKDFGFRDS
;
A
#
# COMPACT_ATOMS: atom_id res chain seq x y z
N MET A 1 -40.78 63.07 -14.05
CA MET A 1 -40.70 61.81 -13.27
C MET A 1 -39.31 61.18 -13.15
N ASN A 2 -38.22 61.75 -13.68
CA ASN A 2 -36.88 61.12 -13.63
C ASN A 2 -35.83 61.82 -12.74
N ARG A 3 -36.24 62.71 -11.82
CA ARG A 3 -35.31 63.41 -10.90
C ARG A 3 -35.49 63.07 -9.41
N ILE A 4 -36.53 62.32 -9.04
CA ILE A 4 -36.78 61.91 -7.63
C ILE A 4 -36.15 60.55 -7.31
N VAL A 5 -35.90 59.71 -8.32
CA VAL A 5 -35.31 58.36 -8.14
C VAL A 5 -33.81 58.41 -7.83
N PHE A 6 -33.10 59.46 -8.25
CA PHE A 6 -31.64 59.53 -8.10
C PHE A 6 -31.17 60.00 -6.71
N ILE A 7 -32.01 60.66 -5.91
CA ILE A 7 -31.65 61.17 -4.57
C ILE A 7 -31.88 60.11 -3.48
N ILE A 8 -32.75 59.12 -3.71
CA ILE A 8 -33.03 58.04 -2.75
C ILE A 8 -31.93 56.95 -2.80
N CYS A 9 -31.24 56.78 -3.93
CA CYS A 9 -30.15 55.80 -4.03
C CYS A 9 -28.83 56.25 -3.38
N PHE A 10 -28.59 57.54 -3.17
CA PHE A 10 -27.33 58.03 -2.58
C PHE A 10 -27.34 58.11 -1.04
N SER A 11 -28.51 58.10 -0.40
CA SER A 11 -28.63 58.02 1.07
C SER A 11 -28.64 56.59 1.60
N ALA A 12 -29.02 55.59 0.78
CA ALA A 12 -28.93 54.17 1.13
C ALA A 12 -27.50 53.62 1.07
N LEU A 13 -26.60 54.27 0.33
CA LEU A 13 -25.20 53.87 0.19
C LEU A 13 -24.25 54.44 1.26
N TRP A 14 -24.74 55.28 2.17
CA TRP A 14 -23.94 55.82 3.29
C TRP A 14 -24.31 55.25 4.66
N LEU A 15 -25.42 54.52 4.79
CA LEU A 15 -25.77 53.80 6.03
C LEU A 15 -25.29 52.34 6.10
N CYS A 16 -24.73 51.77 5.03
CA CYS A 16 -24.19 50.40 5.03
C CYS A 16 -22.72 50.28 5.47
N SER A 17 -22.06 51.36 5.91
CA SER A 17 -20.63 51.33 6.30
C SER A 17 -20.37 51.25 7.82
N LEU A 18 -21.38 50.94 8.62
CA LEU A 18 -21.24 50.65 10.06
C LEU A 18 -22.02 49.38 10.43
N VAL A 19 -21.76 48.27 9.73
CA VAL A 19 -21.96 46.97 10.35
C VAL A 19 -20.61 46.59 10.96
N GLN A 20 -20.45 46.95 12.22
CA GLN A 20 -19.46 46.31 13.07
C GLN A 20 -19.73 44.80 12.98
N ALA A 21 -18.77 44.02 12.52
CA ALA A 21 -18.88 42.57 12.53
C ALA A 21 -19.16 42.15 13.98
N ALA A 22 -20.41 41.77 14.27
CA ALA A 22 -20.77 41.22 15.55
C ALA A 22 -20.06 39.86 15.67
N THR A 23 -19.07 39.78 16.56
CA THR A 23 -18.51 38.51 16.99
C THR A 23 -19.65 37.64 17.49
N THR A 24 -19.90 36.51 16.84
CA THR A 24 -20.96 35.59 17.24
C THR A 24 -20.54 34.87 18.52
N GLU A 25 -20.97 35.39 19.68
CA GLU A 25 -20.71 34.75 20.98
C GLU A 25 -21.44 33.41 21.07
N VAL A 26 -20.70 32.32 21.34
CA VAL A 26 -21.28 31.00 21.58
C VAL A 26 -21.48 30.82 23.08
N ARG A 27 -22.69 30.46 23.51
CA ARG A 27 -23.03 30.32 24.93
C ARG A 27 -23.38 28.87 25.26
N PHE A 28 -22.77 28.36 26.32
CA PHE A 28 -23.16 27.10 26.95
C PHE A 28 -24.45 27.31 27.77
N PRO A 29 -25.45 26.42 27.68
CA PRO A 29 -26.73 26.64 28.36
C PRO A 29 -26.61 26.74 29.88
N GLU A 30 -27.20 27.79 30.45
CA GLU A 30 -27.20 28.05 31.89
C GLU A 30 -27.91 26.96 32.70
N LYS A 31 -28.75 26.11 32.07
CA LYS A 31 -29.39 24.94 32.72
C LYS A 31 -28.36 23.99 33.38
N HIS A 32 -27.11 24.01 32.92
CA HIS A 32 -26.04 23.17 33.45
C HIS A 32 -25.22 23.80 34.57
N GLN A 33 -25.54 25.01 35.04
CA GLN A 33 -24.86 25.60 36.20
C GLN A 33 -25.02 24.73 37.45
N THR A 34 -26.18 24.11 37.64
CA THR A 34 -26.42 23.18 38.75
C THR A 34 -25.47 21.97 38.71
N PHE A 35 -25.13 21.47 37.52
CA PHE A 35 -24.15 20.37 37.37
C PHE A 35 -22.78 20.75 37.93
N PHE A 36 -22.34 22.01 37.69
CA PHE A 36 -21.08 22.52 38.23
C PHE A 36 -21.11 22.68 39.75
N THR A 37 -22.21 23.22 40.29
CA THR A 37 -22.36 23.39 41.73
C THR A 37 -22.40 22.06 42.48
N THR A 38 -23.00 21.02 41.88
CA THR A 38 -23.12 19.71 42.51
C THR A 38 -21.88 18.83 42.35
N HIS A 39 -21.24 18.83 41.17
CA HIS A 39 -20.21 17.84 40.84
C HIS A 39 -18.81 18.40 40.59
N CYS A 40 -18.64 19.72 40.52
CA CYS A 40 -17.36 20.35 40.14
C CYS A 40 -16.78 21.28 41.21
N PHE A 41 -17.61 22.13 41.83
CA PHE A 41 -17.15 23.22 42.69
C PHE A 41 -16.68 22.77 44.08
N GLU A 42 -16.96 21.54 44.51
CA GLU A 42 -16.39 21.03 45.77
C GLU A 42 -14.86 20.92 45.72
N CYS A 43 -14.28 20.65 44.53
CA CYS A 43 -12.84 20.51 44.34
C CYS A 43 -12.23 21.63 43.48
N HIS A 44 -13.00 22.23 42.57
CA HIS A 44 -12.51 23.18 41.56
C HIS A 44 -13.12 24.59 41.70
N ASP A 45 -13.30 25.07 42.93
CA ASP A 45 -13.67 26.46 43.23
C ASP A 45 -12.44 27.37 43.39
N THR A 46 -12.67 28.67 43.64
CA THR A 46 -11.59 29.65 43.81
C THR A 46 -10.72 29.36 45.05
N GLU A 47 -11.23 28.68 46.07
CA GLU A 47 -10.52 28.42 47.33
C GLU A 47 -9.68 27.13 47.31
N THR A 48 -10.21 26.04 46.74
CA THR A 48 -9.64 24.70 46.75
C THR A 48 -8.70 24.47 45.57
N GLN A 49 -9.12 24.87 44.36
CA GLN A 49 -8.36 24.76 43.11
C GLN A 49 -7.58 23.45 42.93
N GLU A 50 -8.24 22.30 43.13
CA GLU A 50 -7.56 21.02 43.01
C GLU A 50 -6.99 20.83 41.59
N GLY A 51 -5.73 20.38 41.52
CA GLY A 51 -4.98 20.33 40.25
C GLY A 51 -4.63 21.70 39.64
N GLY A 52 -4.77 22.80 40.39
CA GLY A 52 -4.56 24.17 39.92
C GLY A 52 -5.65 24.68 38.98
N VAL A 53 -6.86 24.13 39.09
CA VAL A 53 -8.01 24.45 38.22
C VAL A 53 -9.10 25.13 39.04
N ASP A 54 -9.46 26.34 38.61
CA ASP A 54 -10.59 27.12 39.10
C ASP A 54 -11.67 27.18 37.99
N LEU A 55 -12.83 26.59 38.26
CA LEU A 55 -13.97 26.56 37.35
C LEU A 55 -15.02 27.64 37.67
N GLU A 56 -14.94 28.34 38.81
CA GLU A 56 -15.83 29.48 39.10
C GLU A 56 -15.56 30.67 38.17
N THR A 57 -14.30 30.81 37.74
CA THR A 57 -13.90 31.81 36.74
C THR A 57 -14.18 31.39 35.29
N LEU A 58 -14.67 30.17 35.07
CA LEU A 58 -14.97 29.67 33.72
C LEU A 58 -16.28 30.27 33.19
N SER A 59 -16.16 31.17 32.22
CA SER A 59 -17.33 31.78 31.59
C SER A 59 -18.12 30.78 30.74
N PHE A 60 -19.45 30.77 30.92
CA PHE A 60 -20.40 30.06 30.05
C PHE A 60 -20.53 30.72 28.67
N THR A 61 -19.90 31.87 28.44
CA THR A 61 -19.75 32.47 27.12
C THR A 61 -18.35 32.18 26.57
N ILE A 62 -18.29 31.50 25.43
CA ILE A 62 -17.06 31.15 24.72
C ILE A 62 -16.86 32.15 23.58
N ALA A 63 -16.04 33.16 23.85
CA ALA A 63 -15.70 34.23 22.92
C ALA A 63 -14.23 34.18 22.47
N THR A 64 -13.37 33.44 23.18
CA THR A 64 -11.94 33.33 22.86
C THR A 64 -11.47 31.88 22.74
N ILE A 65 -10.33 31.69 22.06
CA ILE A 65 -9.67 30.38 21.94
C ILE A 65 -9.28 29.83 23.32
N GLU A 66 -8.78 30.68 24.22
CA GLU A 66 -8.40 30.27 25.58
C GLU A 66 -9.60 29.73 26.38
N GLN A 67 -10.78 30.36 26.25
CA GLN A 67 -12.01 29.86 26.87
C GLN A 67 -12.42 28.51 26.27
N ALA A 68 -12.35 28.36 24.95
CA ALA A 68 -12.67 27.11 24.27
C ALA A 68 -11.72 25.97 24.68
N GLU A 69 -10.42 26.26 24.89
CA GLU A 69 -9.46 25.27 25.38
C GLU A 69 -9.79 24.79 26.80
N ARG A 70 -10.18 25.70 27.70
CA ARG A 70 -10.61 25.34 29.06
C ARG A 70 -11.86 24.44 29.04
N TRP A 71 -12.86 24.79 28.23
CA TRP A 71 -14.06 23.95 28.05
C TRP A 71 -13.76 22.59 27.40
N GLN A 72 -12.80 22.53 26.46
CA GLN A 72 -12.37 21.26 25.86
C GLN A 72 -11.71 20.33 26.88
N LYS A 73 -10.93 20.88 27.83
CA LYS A 73 -10.34 20.09 28.91
C LYS A 73 -11.41 19.47 29.81
N VAL A 74 -12.42 20.26 30.19
CA VAL A 74 -13.59 19.76 30.95
C VAL A 74 -14.29 18.62 30.20
N LEU A 75 -14.53 18.79 28.90
CA LEU A 75 -15.14 17.74 28.06
C LEU A 75 -14.30 16.45 28.02
N ASN A 76 -12.96 16.57 27.97
CA ASN A 76 -12.08 15.41 27.88
C ASN A 76 -12.05 14.59 29.18
N VAL A 77 -11.87 15.24 30.34
CA VAL A 77 -11.79 14.54 31.64
C VAL A 77 -13.12 13.89 32.04
N LEU A 78 -14.25 14.47 31.62
CA LEU A 78 -15.55 13.85 31.81
C LEU A 78 -15.79 12.65 30.89
N ASN A 79 -15.27 12.69 29.65
CA ASN A 79 -15.35 11.59 28.68
C ASN A 79 -14.41 10.43 29.03
N SER A 80 -13.21 10.70 29.56
CA SER A 80 -12.30 9.65 30.02
C SER A 80 -12.75 8.99 31.33
N GLY A 81 -13.72 9.60 32.02
CA GLY A 81 -14.21 9.12 33.31
C GLY A 81 -13.26 9.42 34.46
N GLU A 82 -12.26 10.28 34.24
CA GLU A 82 -11.33 10.74 35.28
C GLU A 82 -12.01 11.67 36.29
N MET A 83 -13.07 12.38 35.87
CA MET A 83 -13.85 13.28 36.72
C MET A 83 -15.35 12.96 36.67
N PRO A 84 -16.06 13.10 37.81
CA PRO A 84 -15.52 13.20 39.18
C PRO A 84 -14.73 11.93 39.58
N PRO A 85 -13.81 11.98 40.56
CA PRO A 85 -13.05 10.81 40.99
C PRO A 85 -13.94 9.79 41.72
N GLU A 86 -13.50 8.53 41.81
CA GLU A 86 -14.32 7.40 42.34
C GLU A 86 -14.83 7.61 43.77
N ASP A 87 -14.15 8.44 44.57
CA ASP A 87 -14.48 8.78 45.95
C ASP A 87 -15.42 9.99 46.10
N SER A 88 -15.78 10.65 45.00
CA SER A 88 -16.74 11.77 44.97
C SER A 88 -18.12 11.35 44.42
N GLU A 89 -19.13 12.19 44.64
CA GLU A 89 -20.49 11.94 44.16
C GLU A 89 -20.55 11.96 42.62
N GLN A 90 -20.85 10.80 42.03
CA GLN A 90 -20.96 10.63 40.58
C GLN A 90 -22.32 11.13 40.06
N PRO A 91 -22.35 11.86 38.93
CA PRO A 91 -23.61 12.28 38.30
C PRO A 91 -24.43 11.09 37.78
N ASP A 92 -25.75 11.25 37.70
CA ASP A 92 -26.62 10.26 37.06
C ASP A 92 -26.22 10.05 35.59
N GLY A 93 -26.38 8.83 35.08
CA GLY A 93 -26.00 8.49 33.71
C GLY A 93 -26.70 9.33 32.64
N ASN A 94 -27.97 9.71 32.85
CA ASN A 94 -28.70 10.56 31.90
C ASN A 94 -28.29 12.03 32.03
N GLU A 95 -28.05 12.49 33.25
CA GLU A 95 -27.58 13.85 33.52
C GLU A 95 -26.18 14.09 32.93
N LYS A 96 -25.25 13.15 33.13
CA LYS A 96 -23.92 13.17 32.52
C LYS A 96 -24.00 13.15 31.00
N ALA A 97 -24.89 12.32 30.43
CA ALA A 97 -25.07 12.25 28.99
C ALA A 97 -25.63 13.56 28.39
N ASP A 98 -26.65 14.17 29.01
CA ASP A 98 -27.21 15.46 28.57
C ASP A 98 -26.15 16.57 28.62
N PHE A 99 -25.39 16.63 29.72
CA PHE A 99 -24.28 17.58 29.85
C PHE A 99 -23.21 17.40 28.77
N LEU A 100 -22.77 16.15 28.53
CA LEU A 100 -21.74 15.84 27.54
C LEU A 100 -22.19 16.12 26.11
N ASP A 101 -23.44 15.82 25.77
CA ASP A 101 -24.00 16.09 24.43
C ASP A 101 -24.10 17.60 24.17
N GLU A 102 -24.66 18.35 25.11
CA GLU A 102 -24.79 19.81 24.99
C GLU A 102 -23.41 20.49 24.95
N LEU A 103 -22.45 20.02 25.75
CA LEU A 103 -21.08 20.55 25.75
C LEU A 103 -20.39 20.22 24.42
N ALA A 104 -20.55 19.01 23.89
CA ALA A 104 -19.99 18.64 22.59
C ALA A 104 -20.55 19.53 21.47
N GLN A 105 -21.87 19.78 21.44
CA GLN A 105 -22.52 20.64 20.45
C GLN A 105 -22.08 22.11 20.59
N THR A 106 -21.94 22.59 21.83
CA THR A 106 -21.43 23.93 22.13
C THR A 106 -19.98 24.07 21.66
N MET A 107 -19.14 23.06 21.87
CA MET A 107 -17.75 23.06 21.39
C MET A 107 -17.66 23.04 19.86
N VAL A 108 -18.55 22.32 19.18
CA VAL A 108 -18.66 22.37 17.70
C VAL A 108 -19.02 23.78 17.23
N SER A 109 -19.98 24.42 17.90
CA SER A 109 -20.42 25.78 17.57
C SER A 109 -19.33 26.82 17.85
N ALA A 110 -18.65 26.71 18.99
CA ALA A 110 -17.54 27.58 19.38
C ALA A 110 -16.38 27.47 18.38
N ARG A 111 -16.02 26.25 17.97
CA ARG A 111 -15.00 26.03 16.92
C ARG A 111 -15.41 26.68 15.61
N ARG A 112 -16.68 26.59 15.21
CA ARG A 112 -17.18 27.22 13.98
C ARG A 112 -17.09 28.75 14.04
N SER A 113 -17.44 29.35 15.18
CA SER A 113 -17.39 30.80 15.37
C SER A 113 -15.94 31.32 15.45
N LEU A 114 -15.08 30.63 16.21
CA LEU A 114 -13.67 31.00 16.40
C LEU A 114 -12.79 30.71 15.17
N ALA A 115 -13.27 29.90 14.22
CA ALA A 115 -12.58 29.60 12.97
C ALA A 115 -12.52 30.81 12.01
N ASP A 116 -13.46 31.76 12.10
CA ASP A 116 -13.49 33.00 11.31
C ASP A 116 -12.48 34.03 11.88
N SER A 117 -11.20 33.70 11.79
CA SER A 117 -10.09 34.41 12.45
C SER A 117 -9.72 35.79 11.87
N GLY A 118 -10.56 36.37 10.99
CA GLY A 118 -10.37 37.73 10.46
C GLY A 118 -8.99 37.98 9.80
N GLY A 119 -8.32 36.94 9.30
CA GLY A 119 -7.00 37.05 8.66
C GLY A 119 -5.77 36.81 9.54
N ARG A 120 -5.92 36.32 10.79
CA ARG A 120 -4.78 35.85 11.59
C ARG A 120 -4.45 34.38 11.23
N ILE A 121 -3.20 34.11 10.85
CA ILE A 121 -2.71 32.76 10.60
C ILE A 121 -2.79 31.96 11.91
N THR A 122 -3.71 31.01 12.01
CA THR A 122 -3.76 30.05 13.11
C THR A 122 -2.62 29.06 12.94
N MET A 123 -1.89 28.72 14.02
CA MET A 123 -0.98 27.59 13.97
C MET A 123 -1.79 26.34 13.68
N ARG A 124 -1.46 25.67 12.57
CA ARG A 124 -2.13 24.46 12.12
C ARG A 124 -1.23 23.24 12.38
N ARG A 125 -1.82 22.13 12.83
CA ARG A 125 -1.12 20.84 12.80
C ARG A 125 -1.01 20.31 11.38
N LEU A 126 -0.08 19.38 11.14
CA LEU A 126 -0.14 18.55 9.93
C LEU A 126 -1.43 17.72 9.99
N ASN A 127 -2.17 17.65 8.90
CA ASN A 127 -3.29 16.72 8.80
C ASN A 127 -2.79 15.26 8.72
N ARG A 128 -3.66 14.26 8.91
CA ARG A 128 -3.29 12.84 8.88
C ARG A 128 -2.48 12.49 7.63
N ARG A 129 -2.93 12.94 6.46
CA ARG A 129 -2.25 12.72 5.17
C ARG A 129 -0.89 13.40 5.12
N GLU A 130 -0.79 14.67 5.52
CA GLU A 130 0.44 15.44 5.55
C GLU A 130 1.45 14.82 6.52
N TYR A 131 1.01 14.38 7.70
CA TYR A 131 1.87 13.72 8.68
C TYR A 131 2.38 12.37 8.16
N GLN A 132 1.50 11.53 7.60
CA GLN A 132 1.87 10.25 6.99
C GLN A 132 2.93 10.45 5.90
N ASN A 133 2.68 11.36 4.96
CA ASN A 133 3.61 11.67 3.87
C ASN A 133 4.94 12.25 4.40
N THR A 134 4.90 13.04 5.47
CA THR A 134 6.11 13.61 6.09
C THR A 134 6.97 12.51 6.71
N ILE A 135 6.36 11.58 7.45
CA ILE A 135 7.09 10.44 8.04
C ILE A 135 7.63 9.52 6.94
N GLU A 136 6.85 9.27 5.89
CA GLU A 136 7.30 8.48 4.74
C GLU A 136 8.48 9.16 4.02
N GLN A 137 8.44 10.48 3.83
CA GLN A 137 9.53 11.21 3.19
C GLN A 137 10.79 11.29 4.06
N LEU A 138 10.65 11.43 5.38
CA LEU A 138 11.79 11.54 6.29
C LEU A 138 12.44 10.20 6.61
N LEU A 139 11.64 9.14 6.74
CA LEU A 139 12.10 7.84 7.26
C LEU A 139 11.93 6.68 6.26
N GLY A 140 11.21 6.86 5.16
CA GLY A 140 10.86 5.78 4.23
C GLY A 140 9.80 4.82 4.79
N LEU A 141 9.01 5.27 5.78
CA LEU A 141 8.06 4.45 6.52
C LEU A 141 6.64 4.99 6.39
N GLN A 142 5.69 4.10 6.09
CA GLN A 142 4.27 4.42 6.22
C GLN A 142 3.79 4.08 7.63
N VAL A 143 3.21 5.06 8.31
CA VAL A 143 2.62 4.90 9.63
C VAL A 143 1.10 4.95 9.57
N ASP A 144 0.43 4.18 10.42
CA ASP A 144 -1.02 4.27 10.59
C ASP A 144 -1.39 5.55 11.35
N VAL A 145 -1.94 6.52 10.63
CA VAL A 145 -2.38 7.81 11.15
C VAL A 145 -3.83 7.81 11.63
N SER A 146 -4.53 6.67 11.63
CA SER A 146 -5.93 6.57 12.05
C SER A 146 -6.15 6.95 13.51
N SER A 147 -5.12 6.77 14.35
CA SER A 147 -5.12 7.16 15.76
C SER A 147 -4.99 8.67 15.97
N LEU A 148 -4.55 9.44 14.98
CA LEU A 148 -4.48 10.90 15.07
C LEU A 148 -5.89 11.50 14.95
N PRO A 149 -6.13 12.76 15.33
CA PRO A 149 -7.45 13.41 15.20
C PRO A 149 -7.90 13.56 13.74
N ALA A 150 -9.21 13.53 13.50
CA ALA A 150 -9.77 13.82 12.18
C ALA A 150 -9.50 15.28 11.74
N ASP A 151 -9.33 15.48 10.43
CA ASP A 151 -8.77 16.72 9.86
C ASP A 151 -9.80 17.77 9.42
N GLY A 152 -11.10 17.54 9.66
CA GLY A 152 -12.15 18.49 9.32
C GLY A 152 -13.55 18.12 9.83
N GLY A 153 -14.47 19.08 9.71
CA GLY A 153 -15.92 18.91 9.90
C GLY A 153 -16.66 18.73 8.56
N ALA A 154 -17.88 18.18 8.60
CA ALA A 154 -18.67 17.85 7.41
C ALA A 154 -18.73 19.03 6.41
N GLY A 155 -18.16 18.83 5.21
CA GLY A 155 -18.22 19.78 4.09
C GLY A 155 -17.03 20.73 3.91
N SER A 156 -15.92 20.57 4.65
CA SER A 156 -14.70 21.40 4.53
C SER A 156 -13.49 20.62 4.00
N PHE A 157 -12.53 21.32 3.36
CA PHE A 157 -11.26 20.73 2.95
C PHE A 157 -10.38 20.37 4.16
N ASP A 158 -9.64 19.26 4.07
CA ASP A 158 -8.74 18.77 5.12
C ASP A 158 -7.49 19.64 5.35
N THR A 159 -7.34 20.77 4.64
CA THR A 159 -6.26 21.75 4.77
C THR A 159 -6.69 23.06 5.43
N VAL A 160 -7.93 23.15 5.90
CA VAL A 160 -8.45 24.38 6.53
C VAL A 160 -7.80 24.54 7.91
N GLY A 161 -6.79 25.41 8.01
CA GLY A 161 -6.01 25.63 9.24
C GLY A 161 -6.84 26.04 10.47
N ALA A 162 -8.00 26.67 10.24
CA ALA A 162 -8.96 27.03 11.29
C ALA A 162 -9.73 25.82 11.86
N SER A 163 -9.61 24.64 11.26
CA SER A 163 -10.17 23.37 11.77
C SER A 163 -9.07 22.43 12.30
N GLN A 164 -7.81 22.85 12.22
CA GLN A 164 -6.61 22.07 12.54
C GLN A 164 -5.91 22.58 13.81
N PHE A 165 -6.69 22.92 14.83
CA PHE A 165 -6.15 23.22 16.16
C PHE A 165 -5.49 21.97 16.76
N ILE A 166 -4.48 22.19 17.61
CA ILE A 166 -3.73 21.12 18.28
C ILE A 166 -3.90 21.24 19.79
N SER A 167 -4.33 20.17 20.46
CA SER A 167 -4.36 20.10 21.94
C SER A 167 -3.15 19.35 22.49
N SER A 168 -2.94 19.40 23.81
CA SER A 168 -1.83 18.68 24.48
C SER A 168 -1.86 17.17 24.22
N ASP A 169 -3.03 16.55 24.37
CA ASP A 169 -3.23 15.11 24.08
C ASP A 169 -2.90 14.78 22.61
N GLN A 170 -3.26 15.66 21.68
CA GLN A 170 -2.93 15.47 20.28
C GLN A 170 -1.42 15.57 20.03
N ILE A 171 -0.71 16.47 20.72
CA ILE A 171 0.76 16.51 20.64
C ILE A 171 1.35 15.16 21.09
N GLU A 172 0.85 14.58 22.18
CA GLU A 172 1.32 13.28 22.69
C GLU A 172 1.07 12.15 21.69
N GLN A 173 -0.08 12.13 21.02
CA GLN A 173 -0.39 11.15 19.97
C GLN A 173 0.59 11.25 18.78
N TYR A 174 0.90 12.46 18.33
CA TYR A 174 1.88 12.69 17.25
C TYR A 174 3.29 12.27 17.70
N LEU A 175 3.66 12.58 18.94
CA LEU A 175 4.97 12.20 19.50
C LEU A 175 5.11 10.68 19.64
N LYS A 176 4.05 10.00 20.08
CA LYS A 176 4.00 8.54 20.18
C LYS A 176 4.14 7.88 18.81
N LEU A 177 3.41 8.38 17.81
CA LEU A 177 3.49 7.85 16.45
C LEU A 177 4.88 8.11 15.83
N GLY A 178 5.44 9.30 16.04
CA GLY A 178 6.79 9.64 15.58
C GLY A 178 7.88 8.79 16.25
N ARG A 179 7.79 8.51 17.54
CA ARG A 179 8.70 7.59 18.24
C ARG A 179 8.62 6.18 17.66
N SER A 180 7.41 5.65 17.48
CA SER A 180 7.22 4.34 16.86
C SER A 180 7.81 4.27 15.45
N ALA A 181 7.71 5.35 14.67
CA ALA A 181 8.30 5.42 13.33
C ALA A 181 9.84 5.40 13.41
N ILE A 182 10.44 6.14 14.34
CA ILE A 182 11.89 6.16 14.53
C ILE A 182 12.41 4.80 15.00
N ASP A 183 11.73 4.16 15.95
CA ASP A 183 12.09 2.82 16.43
C ASP A 183 12.08 1.80 15.28
N GLU A 184 11.02 1.82 14.46
CA GLU A 184 10.96 0.96 13.27
C GLU A 184 12.06 1.29 12.26
N ALA A 185 12.39 2.57 12.05
CA ALA A 185 13.46 2.97 11.14
C ALA A 185 14.81 2.40 11.60
N PHE A 186 15.09 2.42 12.92
CA PHE A 186 16.28 1.81 13.48
C PHE A 186 16.28 0.29 13.33
N GLU A 187 15.14 -0.38 13.55
CA GLU A 187 15.02 -1.82 13.36
C GLU A 187 15.24 -2.22 11.90
N ARG A 188 14.65 -1.51 10.93
CA ARG A 188 14.89 -1.75 9.49
C ARG A 188 16.34 -1.51 9.11
N ARG A 189 16.97 -0.47 9.66
CA ARG A 189 18.40 -0.20 9.44
C ARG A 189 19.29 -1.28 10.04
N ALA A 190 18.96 -1.79 11.23
CA ALA A 190 19.68 -2.89 11.86
C ALA A 190 19.52 -4.21 11.07
N ALA A 191 18.38 -4.40 10.41
CA ALA A 191 18.13 -5.52 9.50
C ALA A 191 18.84 -5.36 8.14
N THR A 192 19.32 -4.17 7.80
CA THR A 192 20.04 -3.91 6.55
C THR A 192 21.38 -4.65 6.57
N GLY A 193 21.51 -5.70 5.76
CA GLY A 193 22.68 -6.59 5.72
C GLY A 193 22.47 -7.96 6.36
N GLN A 194 21.29 -8.25 6.94
CA GLN A 194 20.91 -9.62 7.25
C GLN A 194 20.73 -10.43 5.97
N VAL A 195 21.10 -11.71 6.03
CA VAL A 195 20.90 -12.65 4.93
C VAL A 195 19.40 -12.81 4.71
N VAL A 196 18.94 -12.61 3.48
CA VAL A 196 17.55 -12.85 3.07
C VAL A 196 17.17 -14.27 3.44
N LYS A 197 16.11 -14.41 4.24
CA LYS A 197 15.57 -15.72 4.64
C LYS A 197 14.34 -16.04 3.81
N THR A 198 14.18 -17.32 3.51
CA THR A 198 13.00 -17.85 2.80
C THR A 198 12.25 -18.79 3.74
N PHE A 199 10.98 -18.49 3.96
CA PHE A 199 10.06 -19.28 4.77
C PHE A 199 9.03 -19.89 3.85
N ARG A 200 9.14 -21.19 3.63
CA ARG A 200 8.25 -21.94 2.75
C ARG A 200 7.35 -22.86 3.56
N LEU A 201 6.07 -22.89 3.20
CA LEU A 201 5.03 -23.68 3.84
C LEU A 201 4.31 -24.54 2.81
N GLU A 202 4.42 -25.84 3.01
CA GLU A 202 3.64 -26.87 2.31
C GLU A 202 2.37 -27.16 3.16
N PRO A 203 1.17 -26.76 2.72
CA PRO A 203 -0.06 -26.85 3.49
C PRO A 203 -0.58 -28.28 3.67
N GLU A 204 -0.17 -29.26 2.87
CA GLU A 204 -0.46 -30.67 3.05
C GLU A 204 0.15 -31.23 4.34
N ASP A 205 1.32 -30.72 4.72
CA ASP A 205 2.06 -31.12 5.93
C ASP A 205 1.56 -30.40 7.18
N THR A 206 0.82 -29.30 7.01
CA THR A 206 0.31 -28.49 8.12
C THR A 206 -1.22 -28.54 8.23
N VAL A 207 -1.93 -27.98 7.26
CA VAL A 207 -3.40 -27.89 7.21
C VAL A 207 -4.02 -29.27 7.02
N ASN A 208 -3.58 -30.07 6.04
CA ASN A 208 -4.18 -31.39 5.82
C ASN A 208 -3.79 -32.36 6.95
N ALA A 209 -2.55 -32.36 7.41
CA ALA A 209 -2.13 -33.13 8.59
C ALA A 209 -2.98 -32.81 9.83
N LYS A 210 -3.25 -31.51 10.11
CA LYS A 210 -4.12 -31.10 11.22
C LYS A 210 -5.58 -31.53 10.98
N SER A 211 -6.07 -31.45 9.75
CA SER A 211 -7.42 -31.90 9.39
C SER A 211 -7.59 -33.41 9.59
N ARG A 212 -6.60 -34.23 9.19
CA ARG A 212 -6.56 -35.69 9.47
C ARG A 212 -6.57 -35.98 10.97
N LYS A 213 -5.81 -35.23 11.78
CA LYS A 213 -5.83 -35.36 13.26
C LYS A 213 -7.21 -35.04 13.84
N ILE A 214 -7.86 -33.97 13.38
CA ILE A 214 -9.21 -33.58 13.81
C ILE A 214 -10.21 -34.69 13.44
N MET A 215 -10.17 -35.19 12.21
CA MET A 215 -11.06 -36.26 11.74
C MET A 215 -10.87 -37.56 12.52
N ALA A 216 -9.63 -37.98 12.78
CA ALA A 216 -9.37 -39.17 13.59
C ALA A 216 -9.93 -39.04 15.02
N LYS A 217 -9.87 -37.84 15.61
CA LYS A 217 -10.53 -37.55 16.90
C LYS A 217 -12.05 -37.61 16.79
N GLN A 218 -12.61 -37.06 15.71
CA GLN A 218 -14.05 -37.07 15.45
C GLN A 218 -14.57 -38.50 15.27
N GLU A 219 -13.90 -39.36 14.52
CA GLU A 219 -14.29 -40.78 14.35
C GLU A 219 -14.28 -41.54 15.66
N LYS A 220 -13.22 -41.40 16.45
CA LYS A 220 -13.12 -42.03 17.79
C LYS A 220 -14.27 -41.56 18.68
N THR A 221 -14.57 -40.27 18.66
CA THR A 221 -15.66 -39.68 19.45
C THR A 221 -17.03 -40.17 18.96
N GLN A 222 -17.24 -40.23 17.65
CA GLN A 222 -18.47 -40.72 17.03
C GLN A 222 -18.74 -42.19 17.34
N LYS A 223 -17.70 -43.04 17.33
CA LYS A 223 -17.84 -44.44 17.75
C LYS A 223 -18.35 -44.57 19.19
N ARG A 224 -17.79 -43.78 20.12
CA ARG A 224 -18.26 -43.74 21.52
C ARG A 224 -19.70 -43.22 21.62
N TYR A 225 -20.04 -42.18 20.86
CA TYR A 225 -21.39 -41.63 20.82
C TYR A 225 -22.42 -42.66 20.31
N LEU A 226 -22.12 -43.38 19.23
CA LEU A 226 -23.03 -44.38 18.67
C LEU A 226 -23.27 -45.55 19.63
N LEU A 227 -22.24 -45.99 20.36
CA LEU A 227 -22.38 -47.00 21.41
C LEU A 227 -23.30 -46.51 22.54
N TRP A 228 -23.06 -45.30 23.04
CA TRP A 228 -23.90 -44.70 24.07
C TRP A 228 -25.34 -44.50 23.61
N LYS A 229 -25.53 -43.95 22.40
CA LYS A 229 -26.84 -43.72 21.77
C LYS A 229 -27.64 -45.01 21.67
N ALA A 230 -27.01 -46.11 21.24
CA ALA A 230 -27.67 -47.40 21.12
C ALA A 230 -28.17 -47.93 22.47
N GLU A 231 -27.42 -47.73 23.55
CA GLU A 231 -27.85 -48.11 24.90
C GLU A 231 -28.97 -47.19 25.43
N VAL A 232 -28.95 -45.90 25.13
CA VAL A 232 -30.06 -44.98 25.45
C VAL A 232 -31.33 -45.38 24.70
N ASP A 233 -31.23 -45.69 23.41
CA ASP A 233 -32.38 -46.04 22.56
C ASP A 233 -33.11 -47.30 23.05
N LYS A 234 -32.40 -48.26 23.66
CA LYS A 234 -33.00 -49.47 24.25
C LYS A 234 -33.96 -49.18 25.41
N VAL A 235 -33.71 -48.12 26.18
CA VAL A 235 -34.46 -47.83 27.42
C VAL A 235 -35.37 -46.61 27.30
N ALA A 236 -35.10 -45.70 26.36
CA ALA A 236 -35.78 -44.42 26.25
C ALA A 236 -37.31 -44.54 26.08
N PHE A 237 -37.77 -45.57 25.38
CA PHE A 237 -39.19 -45.77 25.04
C PHE A 237 -39.88 -46.88 25.84
N LEU A 238 -39.30 -47.28 26.97
CA LEU A 238 -39.98 -48.17 27.92
C LEU A 238 -41.10 -47.40 28.65
N SER A 239 -42.16 -48.10 29.05
CA SER A 239 -43.33 -47.49 29.73
C SER A 239 -42.97 -46.69 30.98
N GLU A 240 -41.90 -47.09 31.69
CA GLU A 240 -41.38 -46.39 32.87
C GLU A 240 -40.81 -44.99 32.60
N ASN A 241 -40.56 -44.64 31.34
CA ASN A 241 -40.01 -43.36 30.88
C ASN A 241 -41.05 -42.47 30.17
N GLU A 242 -42.33 -42.87 30.08
CA GLU A 242 -43.36 -42.09 29.37
C GLU A 242 -43.54 -40.68 29.94
N GLU A 243 -43.51 -40.53 31.27
CA GLU A 243 -43.62 -39.22 31.93
C GLU A 243 -42.43 -38.32 31.58
N ALA A 244 -41.21 -38.85 31.59
CA ALA A 244 -40.00 -38.13 31.20
C ALA A 244 -40.04 -37.72 29.72
N LEU A 245 -40.51 -38.61 28.83
CA LEU A 245 -40.71 -38.27 27.43
C LEU A 245 -41.75 -37.17 27.24
N ALA A 246 -42.88 -37.22 27.96
CA ALA A 246 -43.90 -36.17 27.91
C ALA A 246 -43.35 -34.81 28.35
N GLN A 247 -42.54 -34.77 29.42
CA GLN A 247 -41.85 -33.56 29.87
C GLN A 247 -40.92 -32.99 28.77
N ILE A 248 -40.15 -33.84 28.09
CA ILE A 248 -39.27 -33.41 27.00
C ILE A 248 -40.08 -32.89 25.81
N ARG A 249 -41.15 -33.59 25.40
CA ARG A 249 -42.03 -33.16 24.30
C ARG A 249 -42.63 -31.79 24.57
N GLU A 250 -43.14 -31.58 25.78
CA GLU A 250 -43.78 -30.32 26.17
C GLU A 250 -42.77 -29.17 26.27
N LYS A 251 -41.60 -29.43 26.87
CA LYS A 251 -40.53 -28.43 27.02
C LYS A 251 -40.00 -27.91 25.69
N PHE A 252 -39.83 -28.79 24.70
CA PHE A 252 -39.22 -28.43 23.42
C PHE A 252 -40.21 -28.32 22.26
N LYS A 253 -41.51 -28.61 22.50
CA LYS A 253 -42.57 -28.61 21.49
C LYS A 253 -42.24 -29.54 20.32
N ILE A 254 -41.89 -30.79 20.63
CA ILE A 254 -41.50 -31.83 19.67
C ILE A 254 -42.38 -33.05 19.86
N ASP A 255 -43.03 -33.51 18.79
CA ASP A 255 -43.92 -34.68 18.86
C ASP A 255 -43.13 -36.01 18.84
N ASP A 256 -42.21 -36.16 17.89
CA ASP A 256 -41.36 -37.36 17.76
C ASP A 256 -39.96 -37.14 18.33
N LEU A 257 -39.66 -37.90 19.39
CA LEU A 257 -38.35 -37.91 20.05
C LEU A 257 -37.41 -38.99 19.51
N ARG A 258 -37.86 -39.86 18.59
CA ARG A 258 -37.02 -40.89 17.98
C ARG A 258 -35.89 -40.24 17.20
N ASN A 259 -34.65 -40.62 17.53
CA ASN A 259 -33.44 -40.05 16.95
C ASN A 259 -33.33 -38.51 17.10
N ASN A 260 -34.12 -37.90 17.98
CA ASN A 260 -34.10 -36.47 18.19
C ASN A 260 -33.00 -36.10 19.18
N LEU A 261 -32.21 -35.06 18.87
CA LEU A 261 -31.13 -34.60 19.74
C LEU A 261 -31.62 -34.25 21.15
N ARG A 262 -32.85 -33.73 21.30
CA ARG A 262 -33.41 -33.34 22.59
C ARG A 262 -33.63 -34.53 23.53
N LEU A 263 -33.83 -35.74 23.00
CA LEU A 263 -33.86 -36.94 23.83
C LEU A 263 -32.50 -37.17 24.51
N TYR A 264 -31.43 -37.14 23.72
CA TYR A 264 -30.06 -37.41 24.18
C TYR A 264 -29.51 -36.32 25.10
N GLN A 265 -29.93 -35.07 24.92
CA GLN A 265 -29.55 -33.97 25.81
C GLN A 265 -30.19 -34.06 27.20
N ASN A 266 -31.28 -34.82 27.34
CA ASN A 266 -32.06 -34.91 28.58
C ASN A 266 -32.09 -36.35 29.14
N THR A 267 -31.05 -37.15 28.88
CA THR A 267 -30.97 -38.53 29.40
C THR A 267 -30.99 -38.63 30.92
N GLY A 268 -30.64 -37.56 31.63
CA GLY A 268 -30.76 -37.49 33.09
C GLY A 268 -32.20 -37.60 33.62
N LEU A 269 -33.22 -37.38 32.76
CA LEU A 269 -34.63 -37.58 33.10
C LEU A 269 -35.09 -39.04 32.90
N LEU A 270 -34.33 -39.84 32.15
CA LEU A 270 -34.70 -41.21 31.79
C LEU A 270 -34.21 -42.19 32.85
N LYS A 271 -35.12 -43.00 33.38
CA LYS A 271 -34.78 -44.13 34.25
C LYS A 271 -33.99 -45.18 33.47
N ARG A 272 -32.94 -45.70 34.12
CA ARG A 272 -32.00 -46.71 33.59
C ARG A 272 -31.22 -46.29 32.34
N ALA A 273 -31.24 -45.01 31.96
CA ALA A 273 -30.38 -44.52 30.90
C ALA A 273 -28.89 -44.65 31.29
N PRO A 274 -28.03 -45.09 30.36
CA PRO A 274 -26.60 -45.16 30.61
C PRO A 274 -26.02 -43.75 30.80
N ASP A 275 -25.21 -43.59 31.85
CA ASP A 275 -24.47 -42.36 32.09
C ASP A 275 -23.43 -42.13 30.98
N ALA A 276 -23.47 -40.95 30.35
CA ALA A 276 -22.58 -40.56 29.27
C ALA A 276 -21.10 -40.53 29.70
N THR A 277 -20.82 -40.31 31.00
CA THR A 277 -19.46 -40.34 31.56
C THR A 277 -18.77 -41.70 31.39
N LYS A 278 -19.54 -42.79 31.42
CA LYS A 278 -19.03 -44.15 31.16
C LYS A 278 -18.58 -44.38 29.72
N PHE A 279 -18.99 -43.51 28.81
CA PHE A 279 -18.59 -43.50 27.40
C PHE A 279 -17.55 -42.40 27.12
N GLY A 280 -17.07 -41.72 28.16
CA GLY A 280 -16.02 -40.71 28.11
C GLY A 280 -16.48 -39.34 27.57
N PHE A 281 -17.74 -38.99 27.85
CA PHE A 281 -18.31 -37.64 27.69
C PHE A 281 -18.47 -36.97 29.05
N VAL A 282 -18.61 -35.63 29.09
CA VAL A 282 -18.90 -34.92 30.35
C VAL A 282 -20.34 -35.22 30.81
N ASP A 283 -21.29 -35.15 29.89
CA ASP A 283 -22.70 -35.42 30.11
C ASP A 283 -23.41 -35.77 28.78
N GLY A 284 -24.74 -35.95 28.81
CA GLY A 284 -25.54 -36.18 27.60
C GLY A 284 -25.54 -34.99 26.63
N ASN A 285 -25.28 -33.77 27.09
CA ASN A 285 -25.18 -32.58 26.25
C ASN A 285 -23.87 -32.56 25.46
N ASP A 286 -22.75 -32.87 26.09
CA ASP A 286 -21.43 -33.02 25.48
C ASP A 286 -21.44 -34.14 24.44
N ALA A 287 -22.02 -35.30 24.78
CA ALA A 287 -22.23 -36.40 23.85
C ALA A 287 -23.03 -35.96 22.62
N SER A 288 -24.17 -35.30 22.83
CA SER A 288 -25.03 -34.76 21.76
C SER A 288 -24.34 -33.68 20.92
N PHE A 289 -23.53 -32.83 21.55
CA PHE A 289 -22.76 -31.79 20.86
C PHE A 289 -21.69 -32.41 19.97
N SER A 290 -21.02 -33.46 20.43
CA SER A 290 -20.01 -34.19 19.65
C SER A 290 -20.58 -34.75 18.35
N PHE A 291 -21.81 -35.30 18.38
CA PHE A 291 -22.54 -35.75 17.19
C PHE A 291 -22.80 -34.60 16.21
N ARG A 292 -23.25 -33.44 16.70
CA ARG A 292 -23.48 -32.26 15.85
C ARG A 292 -22.20 -31.77 15.18
N VAL A 293 -21.06 -31.81 15.88
CA VAL A 293 -19.76 -31.42 15.31
C VAL A 293 -19.33 -32.41 14.22
N TYR A 294 -19.50 -33.71 14.48
CA TYR A 294 -19.23 -34.78 13.52
C TYR A 294 -20.08 -34.61 12.26
N ASP A 295 -21.40 -34.59 12.40
CA ASP A 295 -22.33 -34.43 11.28
C ASP A 295 -22.00 -33.17 10.46
N ARG A 296 -21.75 -32.05 11.12
CA ARG A 296 -21.49 -30.77 10.45
C ARG A 296 -20.22 -30.74 9.61
N SER A 297 -19.13 -31.32 10.11
CA SER A 297 -17.78 -31.02 9.58
C SER A 297 -17.00 -32.22 9.08
N TYR A 298 -17.34 -33.45 9.50
CA TYR A 298 -16.57 -34.63 9.15
C TYR A 298 -16.63 -34.93 7.65
N ALA A 299 -17.84 -35.05 7.08
CA ALA A 299 -18.02 -35.28 5.64
C ALA A 299 -17.39 -34.17 4.79
N TYR A 300 -17.48 -32.93 5.27
CA TYR A 300 -16.87 -31.77 4.64
C TYR A 300 -15.34 -31.87 4.55
N MET A 301 -14.68 -32.10 5.67
CA MET A 301 -13.21 -32.25 5.72
C MET A 301 -12.75 -33.50 4.98
N LYS A 302 -13.52 -34.60 5.08
CA LYS A 302 -13.23 -35.85 4.37
C LYS A 302 -13.18 -35.62 2.87
N HIS A 303 -14.24 -35.03 2.30
CA HIS A 303 -14.31 -34.76 0.88
C HIS A 303 -13.11 -33.93 0.40
N TYR A 304 -12.77 -32.87 1.13
CA TYR A 304 -11.64 -32.00 0.80
C TYR A 304 -10.28 -32.70 0.83
N LEU A 305 -10.10 -33.74 1.66
CA LEU A 305 -8.87 -34.52 1.72
C LEU A 305 -8.80 -35.63 0.66
N GLU A 306 -9.93 -35.98 0.06
CA GLU A 306 -10.05 -36.99 -1.00
C GLU A 306 -9.99 -36.37 -2.41
N LEU A 307 -9.97 -35.03 -2.51
CA LEU A 307 -9.82 -34.33 -3.78
C LEU A 307 -8.44 -34.58 -4.40
N PRO A 308 -8.33 -34.55 -5.75
CA PRO A 308 -7.04 -34.61 -6.46
C PRO A 308 -6.03 -33.62 -5.87
N ASN A 309 -4.73 -33.89 -5.88
CA ASN A 309 -3.68 -32.96 -5.42
C ASN A 309 -3.69 -32.60 -3.92
N SER A 310 -4.50 -33.26 -3.07
CA SER A 310 -4.48 -33.07 -1.61
C SER A 310 -3.21 -33.62 -0.92
N ASP A 311 -2.37 -34.32 -1.69
CA ASP A 311 -1.05 -34.82 -1.33
C ASP A 311 0.09 -33.84 -1.67
N GLN A 312 -0.18 -32.80 -2.46
CA GLN A 312 0.78 -31.77 -2.89
C GLN A 312 0.28 -30.35 -2.57
N GLY A 313 -0.76 -30.21 -1.76
CA GLY A 313 -1.34 -28.91 -1.42
C GLY A 313 -2.63 -29.03 -0.62
N THR A 314 -3.36 -27.92 -0.44
CA THR A 314 -4.66 -27.89 0.24
C THR A 314 -5.70 -27.07 -0.52
N TYR A 315 -6.95 -27.49 -0.37
CA TYR A 315 -8.12 -26.71 -0.78
C TYR A 315 -8.60 -25.76 0.33
N LEU A 316 -8.84 -24.50 -0.04
CA LEU A 316 -9.35 -23.47 0.87
C LEU A 316 -10.82 -23.70 1.22
N LYS A 317 -11.16 -23.50 2.50
CA LYS A 317 -12.50 -23.76 3.07
C LYS A 317 -13.07 -22.45 3.60
N THR A 318 -14.36 -22.24 3.41
CA THR A 318 -15.02 -20.97 3.80
C THR A 318 -15.72 -21.05 5.16
N THR A 319 -16.27 -22.21 5.53
CA THR A 319 -17.24 -22.28 6.65
C THR A 319 -16.80 -23.12 7.85
N TRP A 320 -16.34 -24.37 7.66
CA TRP A 320 -15.97 -25.27 8.76
C TRP A 320 -14.60 -25.90 8.54
N GLY A 321 -13.96 -26.35 9.62
CA GLY A 321 -12.58 -26.83 9.58
C GLY A 321 -11.58 -25.68 9.56
N ILE A 322 -10.39 -25.94 9.00
CA ILE A 322 -9.32 -24.94 8.88
C ILE A 322 -9.60 -24.09 7.63
N GLN A 323 -9.94 -22.83 7.84
CA GLN A 323 -10.38 -21.91 6.79
C GLN A 323 -9.25 -21.05 6.21
N ARG A 324 -8.06 -21.10 6.81
CA ARG A 324 -6.93 -20.23 6.50
C ARG A 324 -5.63 -21.00 6.66
N ILE A 325 -4.67 -20.70 5.80
CA ILE A 325 -3.30 -21.20 5.86
C ILE A 325 -2.45 -20.12 6.53
N ASP A 326 -1.80 -20.44 7.65
CA ASP A 326 -1.02 -19.49 8.44
C ASP A 326 0.48 -19.79 8.28
N LEU A 327 1.21 -18.88 7.66
CA LEU A 327 2.67 -18.86 7.66
C LEU A 327 3.16 -18.22 8.96
N THR A 328 3.84 -19.02 9.78
CA THR A 328 4.18 -18.68 11.18
C THR A 328 5.69 -18.82 11.45
N PRO A 329 6.53 -18.00 10.80
CA PRO A 329 7.97 -18.01 11.02
C PRO A 329 8.33 -17.53 12.44
N ASP A 330 9.54 -17.83 12.93
CA ASP A 330 10.02 -17.29 14.21
C ASP A 330 10.06 -15.76 14.10
N PRO A 331 9.40 -15.01 15.02
CA PRO A 331 9.40 -13.55 14.99
C PRO A 331 10.79 -12.90 14.94
N LYS A 332 11.82 -13.57 15.47
CA LYS A 332 13.22 -13.08 15.43
C LYS A 332 13.84 -13.12 14.04
N ASP A 333 13.32 -13.99 13.19
CA ASP A 333 13.79 -14.20 11.82
C ASP A 333 13.03 -13.35 10.80
N VAL A 334 12.00 -12.63 11.26
CA VAL A 334 11.18 -11.72 10.46
C VAL A 334 11.21 -10.32 11.08
N PRO A 335 12.36 -9.61 11.05
CA PRO A 335 12.44 -8.21 11.48
C PRO A 335 11.49 -7.31 10.66
N PRO A 336 11.24 -6.07 11.08
CA PRO A 336 10.50 -5.15 10.24
C PRO A 336 11.18 -4.94 8.90
N GLY A 337 10.38 -4.83 7.85
CA GLY A 337 10.87 -4.66 6.48
C GLY A 337 9.83 -5.02 5.44
N THR A 338 10.25 -4.92 4.18
CA THR A 338 9.44 -5.37 3.05
C THR A 338 9.78 -6.83 2.79
N TYR A 339 8.78 -7.65 2.52
CA TYR A 339 8.94 -9.07 2.22
C TYR A 339 8.25 -9.39 0.91
N LYS A 340 8.84 -10.27 0.12
CA LYS A 340 8.21 -10.85 -1.05
C LYS A 340 7.40 -12.06 -0.63
N LEU A 341 6.12 -12.07 -0.97
CA LEU A 341 5.20 -13.19 -0.74
C LEU A 341 4.89 -13.83 -2.10
N ARG A 342 5.13 -15.14 -2.20
CA ARG A 342 4.77 -15.96 -3.35
C ARG A 342 3.75 -17.00 -2.94
N ILE A 343 2.71 -17.15 -3.74
CA ILE A 343 1.64 -18.12 -3.50
C ILE A 343 1.44 -18.91 -4.79
N ARG A 344 1.70 -20.21 -4.78
CA ARG A 344 1.38 -21.06 -5.93
C ARG A 344 -0.03 -21.62 -5.77
N SER A 345 -0.93 -21.30 -6.70
CA SER A 345 -2.36 -21.60 -6.55
C SER A 345 -3.03 -21.86 -7.90
N GLY A 346 -4.14 -22.60 -7.85
CA GLY A 346 -4.94 -22.96 -9.01
C GLY A 346 -6.43 -22.99 -8.65
N THR A 347 -7.26 -22.67 -9.64
CA THR A 347 -8.72 -22.73 -9.55
C THR A 347 -9.23 -24.14 -9.81
N VAL A 348 -10.31 -24.50 -9.12
CA VAL A 348 -10.91 -25.82 -9.25
C VAL A 348 -11.81 -25.91 -10.46
N LYS A 349 -11.63 -26.94 -11.29
CA LYS A 349 -12.41 -27.09 -12.53
C LYS A 349 -13.92 -27.13 -12.26
N GLY A 350 -14.68 -26.23 -12.91
CA GLY A 350 -16.14 -26.14 -12.78
C GLY A 350 -16.64 -25.41 -11.53
N SER A 351 -15.75 -24.84 -10.72
CA SER A 351 -16.13 -23.98 -9.61
C SER A 351 -16.53 -22.57 -10.08
N ASP A 352 -17.31 -21.86 -9.26
CA ASP A 352 -17.77 -20.50 -9.58
C ASP A 352 -16.61 -19.49 -9.59
N SER A 353 -16.42 -18.81 -10.72
CA SER A 353 -15.40 -17.77 -10.91
C SER A 353 -15.48 -16.61 -9.91
N SER A 354 -16.66 -16.33 -9.34
CA SER A 354 -16.82 -15.29 -8.32
C SER A 354 -16.02 -15.58 -7.03
N ARG A 355 -15.65 -16.85 -6.84
CA ARG A 355 -14.91 -17.39 -5.69
C ARG A 355 -13.42 -17.60 -5.96
N HIS A 356 -12.92 -17.27 -7.15
CA HIS A 356 -11.50 -17.39 -7.52
C HIS A 356 -10.66 -16.22 -6.99
N PHE A 357 -10.85 -15.88 -5.72
CA PHE A 357 -10.13 -14.80 -5.06
C PHE A 357 -9.58 -15.24 -3.72
N ILE A 358 -8.31 -14.91 -3.49
CA ILE A 358 -7.60 -15.10 -2.24
C ILE A 358 -7.48 -13.75 -1.52
N GLU A 359 -7.49 -13.78 -0.20
CA GLU A 359 -7.13 -12.65 0.67
C GLU A 359 -5.90 -12.98 1.49
N VAL A 360 -5.00 -12.00 1.61
CA VAL A 360 -3.81 -12.04 2.47
C VAL A 360 -4.02 -11.09 3.64
N GLY A 361 -3.68 -11.50 4.86
CA GLY A 361 -3.80 -10.63 6.04
C GLY A 361 -3.11 -11.18 7.27
N HIS A 362 -3.07 -10.38 8.34
CA HIS A 362 -2.47 -10.79 9.61
C HIS A 362 -3.43 -11.68 10.42
N PRO A 363 -3.01 -12.90 10.80
CA PRO A 363 -3.80 -13.80 11.63
C PRO A 363 -4.27 -13.19 12.95
N HIS A 364 -5.58 -13.20 13.17
CA HIS A 364 -6.16 -12.91 14.49
C HIS A 364 -6.68 -14.18 15.15
N ARG A 365 -6.54 -14.25 16.48
CA ARG A 365 -6.98 -15.37 17.31
C ARG A 365 -7.65 -14.84 18.59
N ILE A 366 -8.79 -15.43 18.95
CA ILE A 366 -9.50 -15.17 20.20
C ILE A 366 -9.40 -16.44 21.04
N ASP A 367 -8.85 -16.35 22.25
CA ASP A 367 -8.59 -17.50 23.14
C ASP A 367 -7.82 -18.65 22.45
N GLY A 368 -6.86 -18.28 21.60
CA GLY A 368 -6.07 -19.23 20.81
C GLY A 368 -6.80 -19.86 19.61
N GLN A 369 -8.08 -19.53 19.38
CA GLN A 369 -8.85 -20.00 18.23
C GLN A 369 -8.77 -19.00 17.06
N PRO A 370 -8.59 -19.46 15.81
CA PRO A 370 -8.58 -18.58 14.63
C PRO A 370 -9.85 -17.73 14.53
N ALA A 371 -9.68 -16.40 14.45
CA ALA A 371 -10.74 -15.40 14.51
C ALA A 371 -10.59 -14.35 13.40
N GLY A 372 -10.57 -14.78 12.14
CA GLY A 372 -10.41 -13.88 10.99
C GLY A 372 -9.06 -13.16 10.99
N PHE A 373 -8.96 -12.04 10.28
CA PHE A 373 -7.77 -11.17 10.31
C PHE A 373 -7.91 -10.08 11.39
N SER A 374 -6.78 -9.55 11.87
CA SER A 374 -6.75 -8.51 12.93
C SER A 374 -7.15 -7.12 12.43
N GLY A 375 -7.49 -7.02 11.14
CA GLY A 375 -7.95 -5.83 10.45
C GLY A 375 -8.48 -6.19 9.06
N LYS A 376 -8.54 -5.21 8.16
CA LYS A 376 -8.85 -5.47 6.75
C LYS A 376 -7.76 -6.36 6.11
N PRO A 377 -8.11 -7.18 5.11
CA PRO A 377 -7.09 -7.87 4.32
C PRO A 377 -6.06 -6.87 3.78
N LEU A 378 -4.78 -7.25 3.82
CA LEU A 378 -3.68 -6.47 3.24
C LEU A 378 -3.85 -6.33 1.73
N ALA A 379 -4.34 -7.40 1.09
CA ALA A 379 -4.63 -7.44 -0.33
C ALA A 379 -5.58 -8.59 -0.68
N SER A 380 -6.19 -8.50 -1.87
CA SER A 380 -6.96 -9.58 -2.47
C SER A 380 -6.48 -9.80 -3.91
N TYR A 381 -6.30 -11.06 -4.30
CA TYR A 381 -5.77 -11.44 -5.61
C TYR A 381 -6.72 -12.42 -6.28
N GLN A 382 -6.93 -12.23 -7.58
CA GLN A 382 -7.64 -13.21 -8.39
C GLN A 382 -6.70 -14.37 -8.72
N VAL A 383 -7.21 -15.60 -8.60
CA VAL A 383 -6.54 -16.80 -9.07
C VAL A 383 -7.03 -17.10 -10.49
N THR A 384 -6.11 -17.14 -11.45
CA THR A 384 -6.33 -17.40 -12.87
C THR A 384 -5.75 -18.74 -13.33
N GLY A 385 -4.77 -19.28 -12.61
CA GLY A 385 -4.22 -20.62 -12.85
C GLY A 385 -5.25 -21.72 -12.61
N THR A 386 -4.98 -22.93 -13.09
CA THR A 386 -5.81 -24.13 -12.83
C THR A 386 -5.04 -25.11 -11.94
N GLU A 387 -5.73 -26.08 -11.34
CA GLU A 387 -5.06 -27.15 -10.57
C GLU A 387 -4.00 -27.91 -11.38
N ASP A 388 -4.21 -28.10 -12.69
CA ASP A 388 -3.28 -28.78 -13.58
C ASP A 388 -2.12 -27.87 -14.04
N ASN A 389 -2.33 -26.55 -14.03
CA ASN A 389 -1.34 -25.54 -14.40
C ASN A 389 -1.44 -24.33 -13.45
N PRO A 390 -0.95 -24.49 -12.21
CA PRO A 390 -1.08 -23.45 -11.19
C PRO A 390 -0.18 -22.26 -11.51
N GLU A 391 -0.65 -21.07 -11.17
CA GLU A 391 0.14 -19.84 -11.31
C GLU A 391 0.91 -19.54 -10.01
N ILE A 392 1.88 -18.63 -10.09
CA ILE A 392 2.54 -18.06 -8.91
C ILE A 392 2.10 -16.60 -8.81
N ILE A 393 1.35 -16.28 -7.75
CA ILE A 393 0.99 -14.92 -7.38
C ILE A 393 2.15 -14.37 -6.54
N GLU A 394 2.90 -13.42 -7.10
CA GLU A 394 3.99 -12.73 -6.41
C GLU A 394 3.54 -11.32 -6.00
N THR A 395 3.82 -10.94 -4.76
CA THR A 395 3.51 -9.61 -4.24
C THR A 395 4.47 -9.21 -3.12
N THR A 396 4.37 -7.97 -2.64
CA THR A 396 5.15 -7.47 -1.52
C THR A 396 4.25 -7.15 -0.34
N VAL A 397 4.68 -7.55 0.86
CA VAL A 397 4.01 -7.24 2.12
C VAL A 397 4.98 -6.48 3.02
N VAL A 398 4.48 -5.46 3.69
CA VAL A 398 5.26 -4.68 4.66
C VAL A 398 4.93 -5.21 6.04
N ILE A 399 5.97 -5.59 6.78
CA ILE A 399 5.84 -6.00 8.18
C ILE A 399 6.52 -4.90 9.00
N GLY A 400 5.75 -4.15 9.77
CA GLY A 400 6.23 -3.07 10.65
C GLY A 400 6.59 -3.57 12.04
N SER A 401 7.13 -2.73 12.91
CA SER A 401 7.53 -3.14 14.28
C SER A 401 6.36 -3.61 15.14
N ASN A 402 5.17 -3.05 14.90
CA ASN A 402 3.95 -3.36 15.64
C ASN A 402 2.99 -4.29 14.89
N THR A 403 3.34 -4.78 13.70
CA THR A 403 2.46 -5.70 12.95
C THR A 403 2.78 -7.16 13.31
N PRO A 404 1.79 -8.06 13.33
CA PRO A 404 2.05 -9.48 13.50
C PRO A 404 3.06 -10.01 12.46
N ARG A 405 4.01 -10.85 12.89
CA ARG A 405 5.00 -11.49 11.99
C ARG A 405 4.43 -12.67 11.22
N GLU A 406 3.19 -13.04 11.51
CA GLU A 406 2.46 -14.10 10.84
C GLU A 406 1.65 -13.54 9.66
N LEU A 407 1.54 -14.35 8.60
CA LEU A 407 0.71 -14.05 7.44
C LEU A 407 -0.27 -15.20 7.21
N GLY A 408 -1.52 -14.84 6.96
CA GLY A 408 -2.59 -15.78 6.74
C GLY A 408 -3.22 -15.60 5.37
N ILE A 409 -3.58 -16.72 4.74
CA ILE A 409 -4.18 -16.77 3.40
C ILE A 409 -5.49 -17.54 3.43
N ARG A 410 -6.57 -16.94 2.93
CA ARG A 410 -7.91 -17.56 2.85
C ARG A 410 -8.61 -17.23 1.54
N GLU A 411 -9.66 -17.98 1.22
CA GLU A 411 -10.60 -17.59 0.16
C GLU A 411 -11.32 -16.29 0.58
N ARG A 412 -11.57 -15.38 -0.37
CA ARG A 412 -12.30 -14.14 -0.12
C ARG A 412 -13.68 -14.43 0.45
N GLN A 413 -14.04 -13.74 1.54
CA GLN A 413 -15.31 -13.92 2.23
C GLN A 413 -16.12 -12.61 2.21
N PRO A 414 -17.46 -12.67 2.27
CA PRO A 414 -18.28 -11.47 2.47
C PRO A 414 -17.94 -10.80 3.81
N GLU A 415 -17.73 -9.48 3.82
CA GLU A 415 -17.53 -8.72 5.05
C GLU A 415 -18.71 -8.95 6.03
N ASP A 416 -18.39 -9.36 7.26
CA ASP A 416 -19.30 -9.47 8.41
C ASP A 416 -20.59 -10.30 8.27
N ASN A 417 -20.63 -11.28 7.36
CA ASN A 417 -21.82 -12.14 7.21
C ASN A 417 -21.55 -13.64 7.38
N LYS A 418 -21.04 -14.04 8.55
CA LYS A 418 -20.87 -15.47 8.91
C LYS A 418 -22.18 -16.27 8.87
N ARG A 419 -23.34 -15.61 8.99
CA ARG A 419 -24.66 -16.26 8.88
C ARG A 419 -24.94 -16.70 7.44
N PHE A 420 -24.62 -15.85 6.47
CA PHE A 420 -24.75 -16.17 5.05
C PHE A 420 -23.94 -17.41 4.66
N LEU A 421 -22.64 -17.44 5.01
CA LEU A 421 -21.78 -18.60 4.71
C LEU A 421 -22.32 -19.91 5.33
N ARG A 422 -22.87 -19.86 6.54
CA ARG A 422 -23.49 -21.02 7.19
C ARG A 422 -24.78 -21.47 6.51
N ASN A 423 -25.57 -20.54 5.98
CA ASN A 423 -26.79 -20.85 5.24
C ASN A 423 -26.45 -21.51 3.90
N GLU A 424 -25.54 -20.93 3.14
CA GLU A 424 -25.04 -21.50 1.87
C GLU A 424 -24.47 -22.89 2.09
N PHE A 425 -23.60 -23.06 3.10
CA PHE A 425 -23.07 -24.37 3.48
C PHE A 425 -24.19 -25.39 3.76
N SER A 426 -25.27 -24.98 4.43
CA SER A 426 -26.38 -25.88 4.77
C SER A 426 -27.18 -26.28 3.52
N ILE A 427 -27.38 -25.34 2.60
CA ILE A 427 -28.03 -25.58 1.30
C ILE A 427 -27.19 -26.56 0.46
N ASP A 428 -25.88 -26.34 0.37
CA ASP A 428 -24.98 -27.21 -0.38
C ASP A 428 -24.92 -28.60 0.23
N LYS A 429 -24.82 -28.70 1.57
CA LYS A 429 -24.81 -29.98 2.28
C LYS A 429 -26.09 -30.78 2.02
N GLN A 430 -27.26 -30.14 1.89
CA GLN A 430 -28.49 -30.84 1.51
C GLN A 430 -28.45 -31.39 0.08
N LYS A 431 -27.73 -30.72 -0.84
CA LYS A 431 -27.61 -31.14 -2.24
C LYS A 431 -26.53 -32.21 -2.46
N ASN A 432 -25.38 -32.07 -1.82
CA ASN A 432 -24.18 -32.89 -2.10
C ASN A 432 -23.70 -33.76 -0.92
N GLY A 433 -24.31 -33.62 0.26
CA GLY A 433 -24.00 -34.42 1.45
C GLY A 433 -22.79 -33.95 2.27
N TYR A 434 -21.95 -33.05 1.76
CA TYR A 434 -20.72 -32.62 2.45
C TYR A 434 -20.68 -31.12 2.78
N GLY A 435 -21.24 -30.23 1.95
CA GLY A 435 -21.21 -28.78 2.15
C GLY A 435 -20.61 -28.00 0.98
N THR A 436 -20.02 -26.84 1.24
CA THR A 436 -19.56 -25.90 0.20
C THR A 436 -18.54 -26.52 -0.77
N PRO A 437 -18.75 -26.52 -2.09
CA PRO A 437 -17.77 -27.04 -3.04
C PRO A 437 -16.41 -26.30 -3.00
N PRO A 438 -15.29 -26.98 -3.29
CA PRO A 438 -13.96 -26.36 -3.40
C PRO A 438 -13.90 -25.40 -4.61
N ALA A 439 -13.15 -24.30 -4.46
CA ALA A 439 -12.97 -23.31 -5.53
C ALA A 439 -11.50 -22.97 -5.80
N ILE A 440 -10.65 -23.03 -4.78
CA ILE A 440 -9.22 -22.72 -4.87
C ILE A 440 -8.41 -23.82 -4.19
N TRP A 441 -7.36 -24.24 -4.87
CA TRP A 441 -6.29 -25.10 -4.37
C TRP A 441 -5.00 -24.29 -4.23
N VAL A 442 -4.27 -24.51 -3.14
CA VAL A 442 -2.98 -23.86 -2.86
C VAL A 442 -1.94 -24.96 -2.74
N ASP A 443 -0.94 -24.89 -3.60
CA ASP A 443 0.25 -25.77 -3.60
C ASP A 443 1.13 -25.34 -2.43
N TRP A 444 1.78 -24.17 -2.50
CA TRP A 444 2.67 -23.69 -1.45
C TRP A 444 2.60 -22.18 -1.25
N ILE A 445 3.06 -21.73 -0.07
CA ILE A 445 3.23 -20.33 0.28
C ILE A 445 4.67 -20.09 0.69
N GLU A 446 5.26 -19.01 0.20
CA GLU A 446 6.65 -18.66 0.48
C GLU A 446 6.77 -17.17 0.81
N LEU A 447 7.45 -16.85 1.90
CA LEU A 447 7.82 -15.50 2.29
C LEU A 447 9.34 -15.36 2.24
N GLU A 448 9.82 -14.38 1.49
CA GLU A 448 11.24 -14.10 1.32
C GLU A 448 11.53 -12.67 1.78
N GLY A 449 12.46 -12.51 2.71
CA GLY A 449 12.89 -11.19 3.15
C GLY A 449 13.63 -11.17 4.49
N PRO A 450 13.86 -9.97 5.07
CA PRO A 450 13.47 -8.67 4.52
C PRO A 450 14.21 -8.39 3.20
N ILE A 451 13.47 -8.07 2.14
CA ILE A 451 14.05 -7.53 0.91
C ILE A 451 14.32 -6.04 1.14
N ALA A 452 15.50 -5.57 0.72
CA ALA A 452 15.74 -4.13 0.64
C ALA A 452 14.63 -3.52 -0.22
N GLY A 453 13.98 -2.46 0.26
CA GLY A 453 12.98 -1.75 -0.52
C GLY A 453 13.58 -1.36 -1.86
N SER A 454 12.91 -1.75 -2.94
CA SER A 454 13.42 -1.85 -4.32
C SER A 454 14.48 -2.94 -4.51
N ALA A 455 14.16 -3.91 -5.38
CA ALA A 455 15.10 -4.90 -5.86
C ALA A 455 16.42 -4.21 -6.21
N VAL A 456 17.55 -4.75 -5.74
CA VAL A 456 18.86 -4.42 -6.31
C VAL A 456 18.82 -4.99 -7.74
N VAL A 457 18.24 -4.20 -8.65
CA VAL A 457 18.59 -4.28 -10.06
C VAL A 457 20.03 -3.82 -10.08
N GLU A 458 20.95 -4.68 -10.53
CA GLU A 458 22.33 -4.25 -10.73
C GLU A 458 22.32 -2.95 -11.54
N PRO A 459 23.10 -1.92 -11.15
CA PRO A 459 23.05 -0.64 -11.82
C PRO A 459 23.33 -0.86 -13.31
N ALA A 460 22.29 -0.64 -14.11
CA ALA A 460 22.38 -0.74 -15.55
C ALA A 460 22.89 0.61 -16.07
N ILE A 461 23.84 0.54 -17.00
CA ILE A 461 24.37 1.73 -17.67
C ILE A 461 23.73 1.80 -19.05
N THR A 462 22.87 2.79 -19.26
CA THR A 462 22.38 3.15 -20.60
C THR A 462 23.16 4.35 -21.10
N ARG A 463 24.02 4.13 -22.09
CA ARG A 463 24.85 5.16 -22.70
C ARG A 463 24.35 5.48 -24.12
N VAL A 464 24.40 6.75 -24.48
CA VAL A 464 24.05 7.27 -25.81
C VAL A 464 25.16 8.18 -26.30
N GLU A 465 25.70 7.82 -27.46
CA GLU A 465 26.54 8.67 -28.31
C GLU A 465 25.66 9.45 -29.32
N PRO A 466 25.53 10.79 -29.20
CA PRO A 466 24.72 11.61 -30.09
C PRO A 466 25.13 11.55 -31.57
N GLU A 467 26.39 11.29 -31.90
CA GLU A 467 26.83 11.10 -33.29
C GLU A 467 26.14 9.91 -33.97
N ASN A 468 25.86 8.85 -33.21
CA ASN A 468 25.21 7.64 -33.73
C ASN A 468 23.68 7.77 -33.80
N THR A 469 23.10 8.72 -33.05
CA THR A 469 21.64 8.82 -32.89
C THR A 469 21.06 10.12 -33.47
N VAL A 470 21.72 11.25 -33.23
CA VAL A 470 21.27 12.59 -33.59
C VAL A 470 21.80 13.02 -34.95
N ASN A 471 23.11 12.86 -35.21
CA ASN A 471 23.71 13.34 -36.46
C ASN A 471 23.11 12.61 -37.68
N GLY A 472 22.92 11.30 -37.60
CA GLY A 472 22.21 10.52 -38.61
C GLY A 472 20.80 11.06 -38.90
N LYS A 473 19.99 11.30 -37.86
CA LYS A 473 18.63 11.87 -38.02
C LYS A 473 18.65 13.27 -38.62
N ASN A 474 19.61 14.10 -38.25
CA ASN A 474 19.77 15.43 -38.85
C ASN A 474 20.11 15.34 -40.34
N LEU A 475 20.99 14.41 -40.73
CA LEU A 475 21.30 14.14 -42.13
C LEU A 475 20.07 13.66 -42.92
N GLU A 476 19.27 12.75 -42.35
CA GLU A 476 18.01 12.33 -42.96
C GLU A 476 17.05 13.50 -43.20
N ILE A 477 16.94 14.43 -42.23
CA ILE A 477 16.11 15.62 -42.38
C ILE A 477 16.66 16.53 -43.49
N ILE A 478 17.98 16.71 -43.57
CA ILE A 478 18.63 17.51 -44.63
C ILE A 478 18.35 16.90 -46.00
N THR A 479 18.61 15.60 -46.18
CA THR A 479 18.35 14.88 -47.43
C THR A 479 16.89 15.01 -47.85
N ARG A 480 15.95 14.79 -46.93
CA ARG A 480 14.51 14.98 -47.20
C ARG A 480 14.16 16.41 -47.63
N LEU A 481 14.79 17.43 -47.03
CA LEU A 481 14.58 18.83 -47.45
C LEU A 481 15.12 19.06 -48.87
N GLU A 482 16.30 18.51 -49.18
CA GLU A 482 16.89 18.61 -50.52
C GLU A 482 16.04 17.91 -51.57
N ASP A 483 15.59 16.68 -51.31
CA ASP A 483 14.77 15.90 -52.25
C ASP A 483 13.41 16.57 -52.44
N THR A 484 12.78 17.01 -51.36
CA THR A 484 11.51 17.77 -51.45
C THR A 484 11.70 19.04 -52.30
N TYR A 485 12.80 19.75 -52.14
CA TYR A 485 13.08 20.94 -52.93
C TYR A 485 13.36 20.60 -54.41
N LYS A 486 14.21 19.61 -54.68
CA LYS A 486 14.66 19.24 -56.02
C LYS A 486 13.56 18.54 -56.84
N GLU A 487 12.85 17.60 -56.23
CA GLU A 487 11.90 16.72 -56.91
C GLU A 487 10.47 17.27 -56.93
N LYS A 488 10.09 18.10 -55.94
CA LYS A 488 8.72 18.61 -55.83
C LYS A 488 8.64 20.09 -56.11
N TRP A 489 9.41 20.91 -55.39
CA TRP A 489 9.33 22.37 -55.56
C TRP A 489 9.84 22.86 -56.92
N LEU A 490 11.04 22.46 -57.36
CA LEU A 490 11.62 22.96 -58.60
C LEU A 490 10.76 22.64 -59.85
N PRO A 491 10.22 21.42 -60.02
CA PRO A 491 9.34 21.11 -61.15
C PRO A 491 8.02 21.91 -61.11
N TRP A 492 7.38 22.00 -59.95
CA TRP A 492 6.16 22.79 -59.79
C TRP A 492 6.40 24.27 -60.09
N LYS A 493 7.46 24.85 -59.50
CA LYS A 493 7.91 26.23 -59.74
C LYS A 493 8.10 26.50 -61.24
N LYS A 494 8.81 25.61 -61.95
CA LYS A 494 9.05 25.73 -63.40
C LYS A 494 7.74 25.73 -64.20
N GLY A 495 6.77 24.90 -63.82
CA GLY A 495 5.46 24.89 -64.47
C GLY A 495 4.64 26.15 -64.20
N VAL A 496 4.69 26.68 -62.97
CA VAL A 496 4.04 27.95 -62.62
C VAL A 496 4.69 29.14 -63.35
N ASP A 497 6.02 29.17 -63.45
CA ASP A 497 6.75 30.19 -64.20
C ASP A 497 6.30 30.19 -65.68
N LYS A 498 6.26 29.01 -66.31
CA LYS A 498 5.77 28.83 -67.68
C LYS A 498 4.32 29.31 -67.85
N ALA A 499 3.44 28.98 -66.90
CA ALA A 499 2.05 29.44 -66.93
C ALA A 499 1.96 30.96 -66.79
N SER A 500 2.78 31.58 -65.94
CA SER A 500 2.78 33.03 -65.73
C SER A 500 3.24 33.82 -66.96
N GLU A 501 4.02 33.21 -67.84
CA GLU A 501 4.52 33.82 -69.08
C GLU A 501 3.57 33.61 -70.27
N ALA A 502 2.58 32.71 -70.15
CA ALA A 502 1.64 32.41 -71.22
C ALA A 502 0.77 33.63 -71.58
N LEU A 503 0.52 33.82 -72.89
CA LEU A 503 -0.22 34.97 -73.42
C LEU A 503 -1.61 35.11 -72.78
N GLU A 504 -2.28 33.98 -72.54
CA GLU A 504 -3.62 33.89 -71.93
C GLU A 504 -3.68 34.32 -70.45
N ASN A 505 -2.53 34.44 -69.78
CA ASN A 505 -2.43 34.84 -68.39
C ASN A 505 -1.89 36.27 -68.20
N GLN A 506 -1.53 36.98 -69.27
CA GLN A 506 -0.93 38.32 -69.18
C GLN A 506 -1.86 39.34 -68.51
N GLU A 507 -3.16 39.30 -68.81
CA GLU A 507 -4.17 40.16 -68.15
C GLU A 507 -4.32 39.82 -66.65
N ILE A 508 -4.29 38.53 -66.30
CA ILE A 508 -4.37 38.05 -64.91
C ILE A 508 -3.14 38.51 -64.13
N VAL A 509 -1.95 38.35 -64.69
CA VAL A 509 -0.69 38.79 -64.08
C VAL A 509 -0.64 40.31 -63.94
N ALA A 510 -1.11 41.07 -64.93
CA ALA A 510 -1.20 42.54 -64.84
C ALA A 510 -2.13 42.98 -63.69
N ALA A 511 -3.31 42.36 -63.56
CA ALA A 511 -4.22 42.62 -62.44
C ALA A 511 -3.60 42.25 -61.08
N LEU A 512 -2.84 41.16 -61.01
CA LEU A 512 -2.14 40.75 -59.79
C LEU A 512 -1.03 41.73 -59.39
N ARG A 513 -0.30 42.30 -60.36
CA ARG A 513 0.70 43.35 -60.13
C ARG A 513 0.09 44.66 -59.65
N GLU A 514 -1.07 45.03 -60.18
CA GLU A 514 -1.80 46.22 -59.73
C GLU A 514 -2.30 46.06 -58.28
N GLN A 515 -2.85 44.88 -57.95
CA GLN A 515 -3.28 44.57 -56.58
C GLN A 515 -2.14 44.37 -55.59
N ASN A 516 -0.96 43.94 -56.07
CA ASN A 516 0.19 43.61 -55.26
C ASN A 516 1.46 44.24 -55.86
N PRO A 517 1.84 45.46 -55.46
CA PRO A 517 3.00 46.16 -56.01
C PRO A 517 4.33 45.42 -55.85
N ASN A 518 4.40 44.45 -54.94
CA ASN A 518 5.57 43.59 -54.70
C ASN A 518 5.49 42.23 -55.43
N TYR A 519 4.57 42.05 -56.38
CA TYR A 519 4.35 40.76 -57.06
C TYR A 519 5.62 40.14 -57.66
N ASP A 520 6.45 40.95 -58.34
CA ASP A 520 7.68 40.48 -58.97
C ASP A 520 8.89 40.50 -58.02
N SER A 521 8.85 41.30 -56.96
CA SER A 521 9.95 41.43 -55.99
C SER A 521 9.85 40.47 -54.80
N ASP A 522 8.64 40.00 -54.47
CA ASP A 522 8.44 38.98 -53.45
C ASP A 522 8.79 37.58 -54.01
N PRO A 523 9.70 36.84 -53.37
CA PRO A 523 10.21 35.57 -53.88
C PRO A 523 9.18 34.43 -53.88
N VAL A 524 8.01 34.62 -53.25
CA VAL A 524 7.00 33.57 -53.09
C VAL A 524 5.60 33.98 -53.56
N LEU A 525 5.31 35.27 -53.69
CA LEU A 525 3.94 35.76 -53.93
C LEU A 525 3.36 35.25 -55.26
N LYS A 526 4.16 35.22 -56.33
CA LYS A 526 3.80 34.61 -57.61
C LYS A 526 3.24 33.19 -57.42
N TYR A 527 3.96 32.34 -56.69
CA TYR A 527 3.59 30.94 -56.51
C TYR A 527 2.38 30.78 -55.59
N LYS A 528 2.22 31.62 -54.56
CA LYS A 528 1.01 31.62 -53.73
C LYS A 528 -0.26 31.96 -54.52
N LYS A 529 -0.13 32.64 -55.66
CA LYS A 529 -1.22 33.01 -56.57
C LYS A 529 -1.37 32.08 -57.77
N ALA A 530 -0.61 30.97 -57.83
CA ALA A 530 -0.58 30.07 -58.97
C ALA A 530 -1.96 29.51 -59.37
N GLY A 531 -2.87 29.33 -58.39
CA GLY A 531 -4.23 28.83 -58.65
C GLY A 531 -5.12 29.77 -59.47
N LEU A 532 -4.69 31.01 -59.72
CA LEU A 532 -5.39 31.97 -60.58
C LEU A 532 -4.91 31.92 -62.04
N LEU A 533 -3.78 31.26 -62.31
CA LEU A 533 -3.18 31.18 -63.64
C LEU A 533 -3.75 29.97 -64.40
N LYS A 534 -4.21 30.18 -65.62
CA LYS A 534 -4.66 29.10 -66.50
C LYS A 534 -3.47 28.22 -66.89
N GLY A 535 -3.66 26.90 -66.86
CA GLY A 535 -2.61 25.94 -67.22
C GLY A 535 -1.47 25.79 -66.20
N ALA A 536 -1.57 26.40 -65.01
CA ALA A 536 -0.61 26.16 -63.93
C ALA A 536 -0.77 24.72 -63.38
N PRO A 537 0.34 24.03 -63.06
CA PRO A 537 0.30 22.69 -62.50
C PRO A 537 -0.37 22.68 -61.12
N ASP A 538 -1.19 21.66 -60.86
CA ASP A 538 -1.84 21.49 -59.57
C ASP A 538 -0.79 21.19 -58.48
N PRO A 539 -0.72 21.98 -57.39
CA PRO A 539 0.24 21.74 -56.31
C PRO A 539 0.08 20.34 -55.66
N ARG A 540 -1.10 19.71 -55.77
CA ARG A 540 -1.37 18.38 -55.21
C ARG A 540 -0.53 17.28 -55.86
N ASP A 541 -0.22 17.44 -57.14
CA ASP A 541 0.66 16.52 -57.88
C ASP A 541 2.11 16.54 -57.36
N TYR A 542 2.47 17.57 -56.60
CA TYR A 542 3.79 17.79 -56.01
C TYR A 542 3.76 17.73 -54.47
N GLY A 543 2.65 17.29 -53.87
CA GLY A 543 2.51 17.11 -52.43
C GLY A 543 2.14 18.35 -51.61
N GLY A 544 1.65 19.42 -52.24
CA GLY A 544 1.04 20.57 -51.56
C GLY A 544 -0.49 20.56 -51.69
N SER A 545 -1.24 20.90 -50.64
CA SER A 545 -2.72 20.90 -50.72
C SER A 545 -3.30 22.01 -51.61
N ASP A 546 -2.59 23.14 -51.65
CA ASP A 546 -2.94 24.36 -52.36
C ASP A 546 -1.66 25.18 -52.60
N PRO A 547 -1.68 26.25 -53.42
CA PRO A 547 -0.46 26.99 -53.75
C PRO A 547 0.22 27.67 -52.54
N ILE A 548 -0.54 28.07 -51.53
CA ILE A 548 0.01 28.66 -50.29
C ILE A 548 0.71 27.57 -49.49
N ASN A 549 0.07 26.42 -49.35
CA ASN A 549 0.62 25.25 -48.67
C ASN A 549 1.86 24.71 -49.39
N ALA A 550 1.86 24.64 -50.72
CA ALA A 550 3.02 24.21 -51.51
C ALA A 550 4.26 25.08 -51.21
N VAL A 551 4.09 26.40 -51.15
CA VAL A 551 5.16 27.32 -50.72
C VAL A 551 5.58 27.07 -49.27
N ALA A 552 4.62 26.87 -48.37
CA ALA A 552 4.88 26.67 -46.94
C ALA A 552 5.55 25.33 -46.61
N ALA A 553 5.24 24.27 -47.36
CA ALA A 553 5.70 22.91 -47.11
C ALA A 553 6.95 22.55 -47.94
N LEU A 554 7.03 22.98 -49.20
CA LEU A 554 8.07 22.53 -50.13
C LEU A 554 9.25 23.52 -50.25
N TYR A 555 8.98 24.83 -50.15
CA TYR A 555 10.00 25.87 -50.33
C TYR A 555 10.50 26.48 -49.02
N SER A 556 9.57 26.89 -48.17
CA SER A 556 9.87 27.68 -46.96
C SER A 556 10.81 26.97 -45.99
N PRO A 557 10.65 25.66 -45.70
CA PRO A 557 11.54 24.95 -44.79
C PRO A 557 12.95 24.81 -45.34
N TYR A 558 13.09 24.51 -46.64
CA TYR A 558 14.37 24.43 -47.34
C TYR A 558 15.09 25.78 -47.29
N ARG A 559 14.48 26.84 -47.82
CA ARG A 559 15.07 28.19 -47.83
C ARG A 559 15.51 28.65 -46.43
N ARG A 560 14.69 28.34 -45.41
CA ARG A 560 14.90 28.88 -44.07
C ARG A 560 15.91 28.07 -43.26
N TYR A 561 15.89 26.74 -43.32
CA TYR A 561 16.62 25.91 -42.38
C TYR A 561 17.66 24.98 -43.03
N HIS A 562 17.65 24.78 -44.36
CA HIS A 562 18.62 23.91 -45.02
C HIS A 562 20.07 24.34 -44.76
N SER A 563 20.39 25.62 -44.99
CA SER A 563 21.74 26.15 -44.73
C SER A 563 22.17 26.04 -43.26
N TYR A 564 21.22 26.19 -42.33
CA TYR A 564 21.46 26.02 -40.89
C TYR A 564 21.83 24.58 -40.56
N MET A 565 20.99 23.62 -40.95
CA MET A 565 21.19 22.22 -40.62
C MET A 565 22.44 21.66 -41.30
N LYS A 566 22.68 22.06 -42.56
CA LYS A 566 23.88 21.67 -43.32
C LYS A 566 25.16 22.18 -42.65
N HIS A 567 25.17 23.45 -42.23
CA HIS A 567 26.32 24.00 -41.49
C HIS A 567 26.60 23.19 -40.22
N TYR A 568 25.58 22.87 -39.44
CA TYR A 568 25.74 22.06 -38.23
C TYR A 568 26.27 20.65 -38.50
N ALA A 569 25.87 20.02 -39.60
CA ALA A 569 26.36 18.70 -40.00
C ALA A 569 27.84 18.72 -40.47
N GLU A 570 28.32 19.87 -40.93
CA GLU A 570 29.70 20.08 -41.42
C GLU A 570 30.64 20.60 -40.33
N LEU A 571 30.16 20.84 -39.10
CA LEU A 571 31.00 21.30 -37.99
C LEU A 571 32.06 20.24 -37.60
N PRO A 572 33.25 20.66 -37.14
CA PRO A 572 34.27 19.76 -36.60
C PRO A 572 33.73 18.90 -35.44
N HIS A 573 34.34 17.74 -35.16
CA HIS A 573 33.99 16.86 -34.03
C HIS A 573 32.59 16.21 -34.09
N ASN A 574 31.87 16.31 -35.21
CA ASN A 574 30.63 15.55 -35.45
C ASN A 574 30.84 14.03 -35.59
N ASP A 575 32.09 13.60 -35.73
CA ASP A 575 32.51 12.20 -35.77
C ASP A 575 32.54 11.53 -34.37
N ARG A 576 32.54 12.33 -33.30
CA ARG A 576 32.68 11.87 -31.91
C ARG A 576 31.71 12.57 -30.92
N GLY A 577 30.67 13.21 -31.45
CA GLY A 577 29.65 13.92 -30.66
C GLY A 577 28.69 14.70 -31.55
N ALA A 578 27.81 15.51 -30.95
CA ALA A 578 26.85 16.34 -31.68
C ALA A 578 26.63 17.72 -31.04
N TYR A 579 26.27 18.70 -31.87
CA TYR A 579 25.95 20.06 -31.42
C TYR A 579 24.46 20.25 -31.15
N LEU A 580 24.12 20.83 -30.00
CA LEU A 580 22.75 21.20 -29.68
C LEU A 580 22.26 22.33 -30.60
N GLN A 581 21.04 22.19 -31.11
CA GLN A 581 20.40 23.15 -32.01
C GLN A 581 19.28 23.90 -31.31
N LEU A 582 19.22 25.23 -31.48
CA LEU A 582 18.21 26.06 -30.82
C LEU A 582 16.93 26.25 -31.65
N SER A 583 16.96 25.96 -32.97
CA SER A 583 15.87 26.41 -33.87
C SER A 583 15.24 25.31 -34.73
N ARG A 584 16.02 24.48 -35.43
CA ARG A 584 15.46 23.45 -36.33
C ARG A 584 16.40 22.25 -36.48
N GLY A 585 15.82 21.06 -36.56
CA GLY A 585 16.53 19.79 -36.54
C GLY A 585 16.26 19.09 -35.22
N ILE A 586 17.19 18.27 -34.75
CA ILE A 586 17.13 17.70 -33.41
C ILE A 586 17.65 18.73 -32.40
N GLN A 587 16.74 19.26 -31.60
CA GLN A 587 17.00 20.36 -30.65
C GLN A 587 17.23 19.85 -29.22
N ARG A 588 16.82 18.62 -28.94
CA ARG A 588 16.95 17.95 -27.65
C ARG A 588 17.50 16.54 -27.86
N PHE A 589 18.46 16.14 -27.02
CA PHE A 589 19.07 14.82 -27.06
C PHE A 589 18.48 13.98 -25.92
N ASP A 590 17.90 12.84 -26.25
CA ASP A 590 17.10 12.03 -25.33
C ASP A 590 17.77 10.66 -25.12
N ILE A 591 17.91 10.23 -23.86
CA ILE A 591 18.20 8.84 -23.50
C ILE A 591 16.87 8.08 -23.40
N HIS A 592 16.74 7.04 -24.23
CA HIS A 592 15.57 6.16 -24.30
C HIS A 592 15.92 4.75 -23.81
N PRO A 593 15.97 4.53 -22.49
CA PRO A 593 16.18 3.18 -21.97
C PRO A 593 14.90 2.35 -22.13
N ASP A 594 15.02 1.01 -22.14
CA ASP A 594 13.83 0.16 -22.04
C ASP A 594 13.18 0.42 -20.67
N PRO A 595 11.87 0.73 -20.60
CA PRO A 595 11.18 0.94 -19.33
C PRO A 595 11.34 -0.20 -18.33
N LYS A 596 11.59 -1.44 -18.78
CA LYS A 596 11.84 -2.59 -17.92
C LYS A 596 13.19 -2.53 -17.21
N ASP A 597 14.18 -1.90 -17.83
CA ASP A 597 15.55 -1.79 -17.32
C ASP A 597 15.73 -0.57 -16.40
N VAL A 598 14.70 0.28 -16.30
CA VAL A 598 14.68 1.49 -15.46
C VAL A 598 13.48 1.43 -14.51
N PRO A 599 13.53 0.59 -13.46
CA PRO A 599 12.54 0.61 -12.39
C PRO A 599 12.48 1.97 -11.69
N SER A 600 11.43 2.20 -10.89
CA SER A 600 11.39 3.39 -10.04
C SER A 600 12.58 3.41 -9.08
N GLY A 601 13.21 4.57 -8.89
CA GLY A 601 14.41 4.71 -8.06
C GLY A 601 15.24 5.94 -8.40
N ASN A 602 16.41 6.06 -7.75
CA ASN A 602 17.38 7.11 -7.98
C ASN A 602 18.41 6.68 -9.02
N TYR A 603 18.74 7.57 -9.94
CA TYR A 603 19.68 7.34 -11.03
C TYR A 603 20.65 8.51 -11.10
N LYS A 604 21.82 8.27 -11.68
CA LYS A 604 22.78 9.32 -12.00
C LYS A 604 22.85 9.47 -13.50
N LEU A 605 22.56 10.68 -13.95
CA LEU A 605 22.80 11.11 -15.30
C LEU A 605 24.19 11.75 -15.35
N ARG A 606 25.09 11.19 -16.16
CA ARG A 606 26.36 11.81 -16.53
C ARG A 606 26.29 12.31 -17.95
N ILE A 607 26.77 13.52 -18.18
CA ILE A 607 26.81 14.11 -19.51
C ILE A 607 28.20 14.68 -19.72
N ARG A 608 28.90 14.20 -20.76
CA ARG A 608 30.17 14.78 -21.18
C ARG A 608 29.92 15.78 -22.30
N LEU A 609 30.23 17.04 -22.05
CA LEU A 609 29.90 18.15 -22.95
C LEU A 609 30.92 19.29 -22.84
N GLY A 610 30.91 20.18 -23.83
CA GLY A 610 31.79 21.34 -23.87
C GLY A 610 31.15 22.52 -24.57
N ALA A 611 31.50 23.72 -24.14
CA ALA A 611 31.15 24.97 -24.80
C ALA A 611 32.00 25.18 -26.06
N VAL A 612 31.38 25.77 -27.09
CA VAL A 612 32.08 26.14 -28.33
C VAL A 612 32.89 27.41 -28.09
N GLU A 613 34.18 27.38 -28.42
CA GLU A 613 35.06 28.55 -28.28
C GLU A 613 34.54 29.74 -29.11
N GLY A 614 34.53 30.94 -28.51
CA GLY A 614 34.03 32.16 -29.15
C GLY A 614 32.51 32.29 -29.24
N SER A 615 31.74 31.31 -28.74
CA SER A 615 30.28 31.42 -28.61
C SER A 615 29.86 32.25 -27.38
N ASP A 616 28.63 32.76 -27.39
CA ASP A 616 28.10 33.61 -26.32
C ASP A 616 28.01 32.86 -24.97
N PRO A 617 28.72 33.29 -23.92
CA PRO A 617 28.70 32.62 -22.61
C PRO A 617 27.32 32.54 -21.96
N SER A 618 26.39 33.45 -22.32
CA SER A 618 25.01 33.38 -21.83
C SER A 618 24.25 32.15 -22.33
N ARG A 619 24.79 31.44 -23.33
CA ARG A 619 24.25 30.21 -23.93
C ARG A 619 24.94 28.95 -23.43
N HIS A 620 25.93 29.05 -22.54
CA HIS A 620 26.66 27.91 -21.96
C HIS A 620 25.88 27.31 -20.79
N PHE A 621 24.63 26.93 -21.05
CA PHE A 621 23.73 26.32 -20.07
C PHE A 621 22.93 25.19 -20.71
N VAL A 622 22.95 24.04 -20.07
CA VAL A 622 22.14 22.88 -20.46
C VAL A 622 20.95 22.73 -19.51
N GLU A 623 19.76 22.53 -20.08
CA GLU A 623 18.56 22.16 -19.34
C GLU A 623 18.36 20.65 -19.43
N ILE A 624 18.03 20.03 -18.30
CA ILE A 624 17.83 18.59 -18.15
C ILE A 624 16.39 18.36 -17.68
N GLY A 625 15.66 17.44 -18.30
CA GLY A 625 14.29 17.16 -17.89
C GLY A 625 13.64 15.96 -18.56
N HIS A 626 12.38 15.70 -18.19
CA HIS A 626 11.56 14.68 -18.84
C HIS A 626 10.89 15.25 -20.10
N PRO A 627 11.16 14.70 -21.30
CA PRO A 627 10.67 15.25 -22.56
C PRO A 627 9.14 15.39 -22.64
N LYS A 628 8.67 16.44 -23.32
CA LYS A 628 7.23 16.60 -23.65
C LYS A 628 6.78 15.67 -24.78
N ASN A 629 7.69 15.34 -25.70
CA ASN A 629 7.51 14.42 -26.82
C ASN A 629 8.81 13.63 -27.04
N LEU A 630 8.77 12.52 -27.77
CA LEU A 630 9.94 11.62 -27.88
C LEU A 630 10.77 11.79 -29.16
N ASN A 631 10.44 12.76 -30.03
CA ASN A 631 11.06 12.86 -31.35
C ASN A 631 12.29 13.79 -31.41
N GLY A 632 12.65 14.47 -30.31
CA GLY A 632 13.80 15.39 -30.21
C GLY A 632 13.75 16.65 -31.09
N THR A 633 12.79 16.75 -32.03
CA THR A 633 12.71 17.87 -33.00
C THR A 633 12.12 19.16 -32.43
N SER A 634 11.43 19.07 -31.30
CA SER A 634 10.87 20.20 -30.58
C SER A 634 11.47 20.24 -29.18
N PRO A 635 11.95 21.41 -28.73
CA PRO A 635 12.44 21.56 -27.37
C PRO A 635 11.26 21.53 -26.39
N GLY A 636 11.57 21.31 -25.12
CA GLY A 636 10.63 21.40 -24.01
C GLY A 636 10.54 20.13 -23.18
N PHE A 637 10.33 20.35 -21.89
CA PHE A 637 10.15 19.30 -20.89
C PHE A 637 8.76 19.41 -20.26
N THR A 638 8.17 18.26 -19.96
CA THR A 638 6.99 18.19 -19.09
C THR A 638 7.37 18.57 -17.66
N LYS A 639 8.58 18.16 -17.24
CA LYS A 639 9.17 18.51 -15.95
C LYS A 639 10.65 18.84 -16.18
N LEU A 640 11.01 20.10 -15.94
CA LEU A 640 12.40 20.53 -15.89
C LEU A 640 13.00 20.06 -14.56
N LEU A 641 14.13 19.36 -14.61
CA LEU A 641 14.80 18.79 -13.44
C LEU A 641 15.96 19.66 -12.98
N SER A 642 16.76 20.14 -13.93
CA SER A 642 17.94 20.93 -13.62
C SER A 642 18.36 21.85 -14.76
N THR A 643 19.12 22.89 -14.42
CA THR A 643 19.82 23.74 -15.38
C THR A 643 21.26 23.89 -14.90
N GLN A 644 22.21 23.46 -15.72
CA GLN A 644 23.62 23.39 -15.36
C GLN A 644 24.45 24.34 -16.24
N PRO A 645 25.31 25.17 -15.65
CA PRO A 645 26.28 25.96 -16.41
C PRO A 645 27.34 25.03 -17.01
N ILE A 646 27.93 25.47 -18.12
CA ILE A 646 28.98 24.75 -18.83
C ILE A 646 30.26 25.59 -18.76
N SER A 647 31.33 24.98 -18.27
CA SER A 647 32.66 25.58 -18.14
C SER A 647 33.73 24.89 -18.98
N GLY A 648 33.52 23.63 -19.37
CA GLY A 648 34.42 22.87 -20.24
C GLY A 648 34.40 23.36 -21.69
N THR A 649 35.45 23.04 -22.45
CA THR A 649 35.54 23.31 -23.90
C THR A 649 35.44 22.01 -24.70
N ILE A 650 35.32 22.07 -26.03
CA ILE A 650 35.29 20.84 -26.85
C ILE A 650 36.60 20.04 -26.75
N GLU A 651 37.73 20.73 -26.57
CA GLU A 651 39.06 20.11 -26.42
C GLU A 651 39.29 19.55 -25.02
N ASN A 652 38.69 20.17 -24.00
CA ASN A 652 38.68 19.68 -22.62
C ASN A 652 37.24 19.65 -22.07
N PRO A 653 36.43 18.67 -22.51
CA PRO A 653 35.02 18.60 -22.14
C PRO A 653 34.88 18.19 -20.67
N GLU A 654 33.91 18.79 -19.99
CA GLU A 654 33.61 18.46 -18.60
C GLU A 654 32.53 17.37 -18.52
N ILE A 655 32.43 16.72 -17.36
CA ILE A 655 31.36 15.77 -17.05
C ILE A 655 30.47 16.40 -15.99
N ILE A 656 29.20 16.60 -16.34
CA ILE A 656 28.17 17.05 -15.42
C ILE A 656 27.45 15.80 -14.89
N GLU A 657 27.40 15.64 -13.56
CA GLU A 657 26.62 14.60 -12.89
C GLU A 657 25.36 15.20 -12.25
N VAL A 658 24.19 14.61 -12.52
CA VAL A 658 22.91 15.02 -11.94
C VAL A 658 22.15 13.80 -11.46
N ASN A 659 21.63 13.86 -10.24
CA ASN A 659 20.75 12.82 -9.71
C ASN A 659 19.33 13.00 -10.28
N ILE A 660 18.76 11.90 -10.79
CA ILE A 660 17.44 11.85 -11.40
C ILE A 660 16.60 10.82 -10.65
N GLU A 661 15.37 11.19 -10.30
CA GLU A 661 14.43 10.30 -9.63
C GLU A 661 13.35 9.87 -10.61
N PHE A 662 13.18 8.56 -10.79
CA PHE A 662 12.02 8.00 -11.48
C PHE A 662 11.01 7.45 -10.46
N GLY A 663 9.87 8.13 -10.30
CA GLY A 663 8.69 7.59 -9.60
C GLY A 663 7.80 6.74 -10.51
N GLU A 664 6.80 6.04 -9.98
CA GLU A 664 5.94 5.10 -10.74
C GLU A 664 5.33 5.68 -12.03
N SER A 665 4.93 6.97 -12.00
CA SER A 665 4.27 7.66 -13.10
C SER A 665 5.20 8.58 -13.92
N THR A 666 6.50 8.61 -13.61
CA THR A 666 7.45 9.47 -14.33
C THR A 666 7.88 8.84 -15.67
N PRO A 667 7.97 9.62 -16.77
CA PRO A 667 8.50 9.10 -18.02
C PRO A 667 9.92 8.58 -17.84
N ARG A 668 10.20 7.37 -18.33
CA ARG A 668 11.54 6.73 -18.26
C ARG A 668 12.58 7.32 -19.22
N VAL A 669 12.27 8.47 -19.82
CA VAL A 669 13.12 9.16 -20.78
C VAL A 669 13.61 10.46 -20.14
N VAL A 670 14.89 10.73 -20.30
CA VAL A 670 15.53 11.97 -19.85
C VAL A 670 16.21 12.60 -21.04
N GLY A 671 15.99 13.90 -21.21
CA GLY A 671 16.55 14.67 -22.30
C GLY A 671 17.35 15.87 -21.84
N ILE A 672 18.21 16.35 -22.73
CA ILE A 672 18.95 17.60 -22.58
C ILE A 672 18.76 18.52 -23.78
N GLN A 673 18.70 19.82 -23.51
CA GLN A 673 18.66 20.86 -24.54
C GLN A 673 19.46 22.08 -24.09
N GLU A 674 19.83 22.94 -25.04
CA GLU A 674 20.33 24.27 -24.72
C GLU A 674 19.22 25.07 -24.00
N ARG A 675 19.59 25.86 -22.99
CA ARG A 675 18.65 26.71 -22.26
C ARG A 675 17.80 27.55 -23.20
N GLN A 676 16.48 27.37 -23.11
CA GLN A 676 15.57 28.01 -24.05
C GLN A 676 15.31 29.48 -23.66
N PRO A 677 15.29 30.41 -24.64
CA PRO A 677 14.86 31.77 -24.38
C PRO A 677 13.39 31.83 -23.93
N LYS A 678 13.04 32.89 -23.19
CA LYS A 678 11.68 33.08 -22.63
C LYS A 678 10.55 33.17 -23.69
N SER A 679 10.89 33.33 -24.97
CA SER A 679 9.91 33.49 -26.05
C SER A 679 10.43 32.90 -27.36
N GLU A 680 9.61 32.06 -28.00
CA GLU A 680 9.87 31.50 -29.33
C GLU A 680 10.00 32.58 -30.41
N LYS A 681 9.29 33.72 -30.23
CA LYS A 681 9.41 34.87 -31.12
C LYS A 681 10.83 35.44 -31.12
N LEU A 682 11.45 35.54 -29.94
CA LEU A 682 12.82 36.04 -29.80
C LEU A 682 13.82 35.09 -30.44
N VAL A 683 13.66 33.77 -30.23
CA VAL A 683 14.47 32.74 -30.91
C VAL A 683 14.43 32.93 -32.42
N ARG A 684 13.22 33.18 -32.96
CA ARG A 684 13.00 33.38 -34.39
C ARG A 684 13.65 34.67 -34.91
N GLU A 685 13.52 35.77 -34.18
CA GLU A 685 14.13 37.07 -34.52
C GLU A 685 15.66 37.01 -34.47
N ASP A 686 16.23 36.34 -33.46
CA ASP A 686 17.68 36.14 -33.33
C ASP A 686 18.23 35.22 -34.41
N PHE A 687 17.51 34.14 -34.73
CA PHE A 687 17.86 33.26 -35.85
C PHE A 687 17.95 34.04 -37.17
N ASP A 688 16.93 34.85 -37.48
CA ASP A 688 16.89 35.63 -38.72
C ASP A 688 18.01 36.70 -38.74
N ARG A 689 18.32 37.33 -37.59
CA ARG A 689 19.43 38.28 -37.44
C ARG A 689 20.79 37.62 -37.67
N HIS A 690 21.02 36.43 -37.10
CA HIS A 690 22.24 35.68 -37.34
C HIS A 690 22.35 35.27 -38.80
N LYS A 691 21.26 34.77 -39.39
CA LYS A 691 21.23 34.35 -40.80
C LYS A 691 21.56 35.50 -41.76
N GLN A 692 21.15 36.73 -41.46
CA GLN A 692 21.56 37.91 -42.24
C GLN A 692 23.07 38.18 -42.15
N LYS A 693 23.70 37.87 -41.02
CA LYS A 693 25.14 38.09 -40.79
C LYS A 693 26.03 36.96 -41.31
N ASN A 694 25.61 35.70 -41.15
CA ASN A 694 26.44 34.52 -41.41
C ASN A 694 25.89 33.57 -42.50
N GLY A 695 24.71 33.85 -43.06
CA GLY A 695 24.09 33.07 -44.13
C GLY A 695 23.38 31.78 -43.70
N TYR A 696 23.60 31.27 -42.49
CA TYR A 696 23.02 30.01 -42.03
C TYR A 696 21.98 30.17 -40.91
N GLY A 697 22.23 30.98 -39.88
CA GLY A 697 21.34 31.10 -38.71
C GLY A 697 22.11 31.09 -37.39
N THR A 698 21.48 30.65 -36.30
CA THR A 698 22.06 30.66 -34.95
C THR A 698 23.40 29.91 -34.88
N PRO A 699 24.49 30.48 -34.35
CA PRO A 699 25.76 29.77 -34.22
C PRO A 699 25.71 28.66 -33.14
N PRO A 700 26.53 27.61 -33.25
CA PRO A 700 26.62 26.56 -32.22
C PRO A 700 27.21 27.11 -30.92
N ALA A 701 26.74 26.61 -29.78
CA ALA A 701 27.19 27.03 -28.45
C ALA A 701 27.57 25.86 -27.54
N ILE A 702 26.93 24.70 -27.70
CA ILE A 702 27.17 23.51 -26.88
C ILE A 702 27.37 22.29 -27.79
N TRP A 703 28.41 21.53 -27.50
CA TRP A 703 28.71 20.23 -28.08
C TRP A 703 28.62 19.14 -27.00
N VAL A 704 28.05 18.00 -27.32
CA VAL A 704 27.84 16.86 -26.42
C VAL A 704 28.56 15.64 -26.99
N ASP A 705 29.43 15.04 -26.20
CA ASP A 705 30.18 13.82 -26.52
C ASP A 705 29.30 12.59 -26.28
N TRP A 706 28.84 12.41 -25.04
CA TRP A 706 27.97 11.30 -24.68
C TRP A 706 27.10 11.65 -23.48
N MET A 707 26.00 10.90 -23.35
CA MET A 707 25.13 10.92 -22.19
C MET A 707 25.02 9.50 -21.63
N GLU A 708 25.02 9.36 -20.32
CA GLU A 708 24.98 8.08 -19.63
C GLU A 708 24.02 8.15 -18.46
N LEU A 709 23.09 7.20 -18.39
CA LEU A 709 22.18 7.02 -17.28
C LEU A 709 22.57 5.74 -16.54
N GLU A 710 23.01 5.88 -15.30
CA GLU A 710 23.36 4.78 -14.41
C GLU A 710 22.32 4.64 -13.30
N GLY A 711 21.80 3.45 -13.11
CA GLY A 711 21.02 3.11 -11.92
C GLY A 711 20.13 1.88 -12.12
N PRO A 712 19.29 1.56 -11.12
CA PRO A 712 19.09 2.33 -9.88
C PRO A 712 20.33 2.33 -8.98
N ILE A 713 20.68 3.50 -8.43
CA ILE A 713 21.79 3.67 -7.49
C ILE A 713 21.27 3.47 -6.09
N THR A 714 21.82 2.47 -5.41
CA THR A 714 21.68 2.32 -3.98
C THR A 714 22.78 3.13 -3.31
N GLU A 715 22.44 4.07 -2.42
CA GLU A 715 23.42 4.74 -1.57
C GLU A 715 23.94 3.75 -0.51
N ALA A 716 24.75 2.78 -0.95
CA ALA A 716 25.48 1.89 -0.08
C ALA A 716 26.96 1.92 -0.50
N ALA A 717 27.75 2.52 0.36
CA ALA A 717 29.18 2.74 0.21
C ALA A 717 29.94 1.47 -0.20
N ALA A 718 30.90 1.68 -1.10
CA ALA A 718 32.01 0.79 -1.35
C ALA A 718 32.55 0.18 -0.05
N THR A 719 32.53 -1.14 0.07
CA THR A 719 33.43 -1.85 0.98
C THR A 719 33.97 -3.07 0.26
N GLU A 720 35.29 -3.11 0.12
CA GLU A 720 36.05 -4.22 -0.44
C GLU A 720 35.61 -5.55 0.18
N SER A 721 35.31 -6.52 -0.68
CA SER A 721 35.02 -7.89 -0.27
C SER A 721 36.24 -8.54 0.39
N LYS A 722 36.25 -8.59 1.73
CA LYS A 722 37.04 -9.60 2.44
C LYS A 722 36.24 -10.90 2.45
N ILE A 723 36.69 -11.85 1.65
CA ILE A 723 36.25 -13.25 1.77
C ILE A 723 36.75 -13.77 3.10
N VAL A 724 35.86 -13.88 4.09
CA VAL A 724 36.09 -14.71 5.29
C VAL A 724 35.40 -16.04 5.04
N ARG A 725 36.21 -17.05 4.71
CA ARG A 725 35.74 -18.44 4.67
C ARG A 725 35.53 -18.92 6.10
N VAL A 726 34.26 -19.09 6.50
CA VAL A 726 33.91 -19.76 7.75
C VAL A 726 33.96 -21.27 7.48
N GLU A 727 34.90 -21.98 8.10
CA GLU A 727 34.93 -23.45 8.10
C GLU A 727 33.93 -23.97 9.15
N PRO A 728 32.80 -24.60 8.75
CA PRO A 728 31.73 -25.02 9.66
C PRO A 728 32.20 -25.97 10.77
N GLU A 729 33.27 -26.72 10.49
CA GLU A 729 33.89 -27.71 11.36
C GLU A 729 34.55 -27.08 12.61
N LYS A 730 34.83 -25.77 12.57
CA LYS A 730 35.45 -25.02 13.68
C LYS A 730 34.49 -24.08 14.41
N SER A 731 33.27 -23.84 13.91
CA SER A 731 32.33 -22.86 14.49
C SER A 731 30.94 -23.43 14.82
N ILE A 732 30.33 -24.20 13.93
CA ILE A 732 28.95 -24.70 14.11
C ILE A 732 28.95 -26.03 14.88
N ASN A 733 29.90 -26.93 14.58
CA ASN A 733 29.98 -28.23 15.25
C ASN A 733 30.26 -28.15 16.77
N PRO A 734 31.13 -27.27 17.30
CA PRO A 734 31.37 -27.19 18.74
C PRO A 734 30.17 -26.70 19.56
N ALA A 735 29.27 -25.91 18.95
CA ALA A 735 28.04 -25.44 19.60
C ALA A 735 27.00 -26.58 19.65
N ASN A 736 26.85 -27.32 18.55
CA ASN A 736 25.97 -28.50 18.50
C ASN A 736 26.47 -29.63 19.40
N GLU A 737 27.79 -29.87 19.48
CA GLU A 737 28.37 -30.83 20.44
C GLU A 737 28.10 -30.42 21.89
N LYS A 738 28.17 -29.12 22.23
CA LYS A 738 27.81 -28.64 23.57
C LYS A 738 26.34 -28.86 23.91
N GLU A 739 25.45 -28.65 22.95
CA GLU A 739 24.02 -28.86 23.14
C GLU A 739 23.67 -30.35 23.27
N ILE A 740 24.28 -31.22 22.45
CA ILE A 740 24.16 -32.68 22.56
C ILE A 740 24.65 -33.16 23.92
N VAL A 741 25.82 -32.69 24.39
CA VAL A 741 26.34 -33.03 25.73
C VAL A 741 25.41 -32.56 26.86
N GLN A 742 24.77 -31.40 26.71
CA GLN A 742 23.78 -30.92 27.70
C GLN A 742 22.50 -31.77 27.72
N ILE A 743 22.03 -32.21 26.55
CA ILE A 743 20.86 -33.09 26.42
C ILE A 743 21.18 -34.48 26.98
N GLU A 744 22.36 -35.04 26.68
CA GLU A 744 22.81 -36.33 27.20
C GLU A 744 23.00 -36.31 28.73
N ASP A 745 23.58 -35.24 29.28
CA ASP A 745 23.71 -35.08 30.73
C ASP A 745 22.33 -34.90 31.40
N ALA A 746 21.41 -34.15 30.78
CA ALA A 746 20.03 -34.05 31.26
C ALA A 746 19.31 -35.40 31.26
N TYR A 747 19.49 -36.20 30.22
CA TYR A 747 18.92 -37.54 30.13
C TYR A 747 19.53 -38.49 31.16
N ALA A 748 20.85 -38.44 31.37
CA ALA A 748 21.54 -39.24 32.39
C ALA A 748 21.13 -38.86 33.83
N ARG A 749 20.89 -37.57 34.11
CA ARG A 749 20.30 -37.12 35.38
C ARG A 749 18.87 -37.66 35.56
N PHE A 750 18.06 -37.62 34.50
CA PHE A 750 16.69 -38.14 34.54
C PHE A 750 16.66 -39.65 34.79
N THR A 751 17.48 -40.44 34.09
CA THR A 751 17.53 -41.90 34.28
C THR A 751 17.97 -42.29 35.69
N ARG A 752 18.87 -41.53 36.33
CA ARG A 752 19.29 -41.77 37.71
C ARG A 752 18.17 -41.47 38.70
N TRP A 753 17.47 -40.35 38.51
CA TRP A 753 16.30 -40.00 39.31
C TRP A 753 15.19 -41.04 39.16
N GLN A 754 14.89 -41.43 37.91
CA GLN A 754 13.89 -42.43 37.56
C GLN A 754 14.11 -43.76 38.29
N LYS A 755 15.35 -44.29 38.31
CA LYS A 755 15.68 -45.53 39.04
C LYS A 755 15.40 -45.43 40.54
N GLY A 756 15.64 -44.26 41.14
CA GLY A 756 15.35 -44.03 42.55
C GLY A 756 13.85 -43.98 42.83
N VAL A 757 13.08 -43.33 41.94
CA VAL A 757 11.61 -43.32 42.01
C VAL A 757 11.04 -44.73 41.82
N ASP A 758 11.54 -45.50 40.84
CA ASP A 758 11.10 -46.88 40.60
C ASP A 758 11.36 -47.79 41.81
N LYS A 759 12.52 -47.63 42.46
CA LYS A 759 12.86 -48.38 43.68
C LYS A 759 11.95 -48.03 44.86
N ALA A 760 11.64 -46.75 45.04
CA ALA A 760 10.71 -46.29 46.06
C ALA A 760 9.27 -46.77 45.76
N ALA A 761 8.85 -46.73 44.50
CA ALA A 761 7.54 -47.19 44.06
C ALA A 761 7.35 -48.72 44.22
N ALA A 762 8.43 -49.50 44.29
CA ALA A 762 8.40 -50.94 44.47
C ALA A 762 8.16 -51.41 45.92
N THR A 763 8.15 -50.52 46.92
CA THR A 763 7.87 -50.89 48.31
C THR A 763 6.39 -51.23 48.52
N HIS A 764 6.08 -52.18 49.40
CA HIS A 764 4.69 -52.60 49.66
C HIS A 764 3.79 -51.43 50.10
N GLU A 765 4.31 -50.49 50.89
CA GLU A 765 3.57 -49.31 51.34
C GLU A 765 3.26 -48.33 50.20
N ASN A 766 4.24 -48.07 49.33
CA ASN A 766 4.01 -47.20 48.17
C ASN A 766 3.14 -47.87 47.11
N GLN A 767 3.22 -49.19 46.92
CA GLN A 767 2.29 -49.89 46.04
C GLN A 767 0.84 -49.80 46.54
N ALA A 768 0.62 -49.86 47.86
CA ALA A 768 -0.71 -49.65 48.46
C ALA A 768 -1.19 -48.20 48.30
N ARG A 769 -0.30 -47.21 48.46
CA ARG A 769 -0.63 -45.79 48.18
C ARG A 769 -0.98 -45.58 46.71
N MET A 770 -0.16 -46.10 45.79
CA MET A 770 -0.40 -46.05 44.34
C MET A 770 -1.71 -46.71 43.96
N ALA A 771 -2.08 -47.85 44.56
CA ALA A 771 -3.38 -48.46 44.35
C ALA A 771 -4.52 -47.52 44.75
N LYS A 772 -4.40 -46.87 45.92
CA LYS A 772 -5.43 -45.97 46.47
C LYS A 772 -5.63 -44.68 45.66
N PHE A 773 -4.57 -44.07 45.12
CA PHE A 773 -4.73 -42.86 44.30
C PHE A 773 -4.91 -43.14 42.81
N ARG A 774 -4.58 -44.33 42.29
CA ARG A 774 -4.96 -44.75 40.94
C ARG A 774 -6.48 -44.80 40.73
N GLU A 775 -7.25 -44.95 41.81
CA GLU A 775 -8.71 -44.86 41.80
C GLU A 775 -9.20 -43.43 41.52
N THR A 776 -8.43 -42.40 41.88
CA THR A 776 -8.80 -40.98 41.73
C THR A 776 -7.99 -40.23 40.66
N GLU A 777 -6.83 -40.74 40.25
CA GLU A 777 -5.87 -40.08 39.34
C GLU A 777 -5.39 -41.04 38.23
N PRO A 778 -6.11 -41.17 37.10
CA PRO A 778 -5.81 -42.14 36.05
C PRO A 778 -4.42 -41.97 35.41
N LYS A 779 -3.87 -40.75 35.41
CA LYS A 779 -2.53 -40.43 34.86
C LYS A 779 -1.39 -41.08 35.65
N SER A 780 -1.64 -41.49 36.89
CA SER A 780 -0.66 -42.21 37.72
C SER A 780 -0.34 -43.64 37.25
N ALA A 781 -1.14 -44.19 36.33
CA ALA A 781 -0.88 -45.48 35.70
C ALA A 781 -0.12 -45.37 34.36
N HIS A 782 0.14 -44.15 33.86
CA HIS A 782 0.83 -43.95 32.60
C HIS A 782 2.35 -44.16 32.77
N PRO A 783 3.05 -44.88 31.87
CA PRO A 783 4.48 -45.23 31.99
C PRO A 783 5.49 -44.07 32.10
N ILE A 784 5.04 -42.82 31.99
CA ILE A 784 5.89 -41.62 31.93
C ILE A 784 5.28 -40.54 32.83
N TRP A 785 3.97 -40.33 32.74
CA TRP A 785 3.29 -39.32 33.56
C TRP A 785 3.15 -39.76 35.02
N SER A 786 3.32 -41.05 35.34
CA SER A 786 3.37 -41.54 36.71
C SER A 786 4.51 -40.92 37.53
N TYR A 787 5.61 -40.52 36.89
CA TYR A 787 6.75 -39.90 37.56
C TYR A 787 6.45 -38.48 38.06
N GLY A 788 5.48 -37.78 37.47
CA GLY A 788 5.00 -36.48 37.96
C GLY A 788 4.18 -36.56 39.27
N PHE A 789 4.03 -37.75 39.83
CA PHE A 789 3.42 -37.98 41.15
C PHE A 789 4.42 -38.58 42.15
N ALA A 790 5.72 -38.55 41.82
CA ALA A 790 6.77 -39.13 42.66
C ALA A 790 6.87 -38.46 44.04
N ASP A 791 6.55 -37.17 44.13
CA ASP A 791 6.47 -36.38 45.37
C ASP A 791 5.41 -36.89 46.36
N ARG A 792 4.42 -37.66 45.88
CA ARG A 792 3.36 -38.27 46.70
C ARG A 792 3.70 -39.67 47.21
N LEU A 793 4.87 -40.21 46.85
CA LEU A 793 5.37 -41.49 47.32
C LEU A 793 6.43 -41.27 48.40
N GLU A 794 6.45 -42.14 49.41
CA GLU A 794 7.43 -42.02 50.50
C GLU A 794 8.80 -42.54 50.08
N GLY A 795 9.85 -41.81 50.43
CA GLY A 795 11.23 -42.19 50.13
C GLY A 795 11.66 -42.00 48.67
N THR A 796 10.91 -41.23 47.87
CA THR A 796 11.34 -40.82 46.54
C THR A 796 12.43 -39.74 46.61
N PRO A 797 13.43 -39.82 45.72
CA PRO A 797 14.45 -38.77 45.62
C PRO A 797 13.84 -37.47 45.08
N ASN A 798 14.24 -36.34 45.64
CA ASN A 798 13.78 -35.03 45.19
C ASN A 798 14.37 -34.71 43.80
N PRO A 799 13.56 -34.36 42.79
CA PRO A 799 14.05 -34.02 41.44
C PRO A 799 15.02 -32.82 41.43
N LYS A 800 14.94 -31.93 42.41
CA LYS A 800 15.89 -30.80 42.56
C LYS A 800 17.32 -31.28 42.83
N ASP A 801 17.48 -32.41 43.52
CA ASP A 801 18.80 -33.02 43.79
C ASP A 801 19.47 -33.56 42.52
N PHE A 802 18.71 -33.68 41.43
CA PHE A 802 19.17 -34.13 40.11
C PHE A 802 19.20 -32.97 39.09
N GLY A 803 19.05 -31.74 39.56
CA GLY A 803 19.19 -30.51 38.75
C GLY A 803 17.94 -30.11 37.96
N PHE A 804 16.76 -30.62 38.31
CA PHE A 804 15.49 -30.23 37.68
C PHE A 804 14.86 -29.03 38.39
N ARG A 805 14.28 -28.10 37.61
CA ARG A 805 13.57 -26.91 38.12
C ARG A 805 12.08 -27.25 38.26
N ASP A 806 11.75 -27.78 39.45
CA ASP A 806 10.42 -28.22 39.91
C ASP A 806 9.90 -29.58 39.37
N SER A 807 9.02 -30.18 40.17
CA SER A 807 8.61 -31.61 40.19
C SER A 807 7.76 -32.07 39.02
#